data_AF-A0A2E6BUB8-F1
#
_entry.id   AF-A0A2E6BUB8-F1
#
_cell.length_a   1.000
_cell.length_b   1.000
_cell.length_c   1.000
_cell.angle_alpha   90.00
_cell.angle_beta   90.00
_cell.angle_gamma   90.00
#
_symmetry.space_group_name_H-M   'P 1'
#
loop_
_entity.id
_entity.type
_entity.pdbx_description
1 polymer ?
#
loop_
_entity_poly.entity_id
_entity_poly.type
_entity_poly.pdbx_seq_one_letter_code
_entity_poly.pdbx_strand_id
1 'polypeptide(L)'
;MRALLTLVMVLCWCNISAQVFFTPNKGQWNKAVKAKVNLANGAMFLEEKVLTFNFIDATYFSHSHDYDTMVDSIQAHAFKWQFVKANTPKISFEEEREGVVNFFNVKPLVSGVRTYKKVNYNNLYDGIDYSIYEYAGGLKYDWIVQPNAEPTDIKLRLEGVKDIRIEDGRLVLRTVLNEIREERPYAYQWHNDEKVEVACRFVWKKQRLSFDFPKGYDRNKELIIDPEMIFSSYSGSVASNFGYTATYDDYGFLYSGGTAYNIGYPITVGAYQTAYNGGVVGNDVVLSKYDTTGTFMVYSTYLGGSGDEVPHSLIVYDEELFVMGTTGSPDFPTIEGAFDNTFNGGQALAVNGVGINYTNGCDIFISRLNEEGTDLLSSTFLGGSDNDGFNNSTTLRYNYADQMRGEIDIDTDGNCYIASSTFSSDFPIVNSLIQPAINGGQDGIIVKLDLDLSAIQWSSYFGGSSDDALYSLAFDSNNDLYACGGTSSDNLATSNGSYAPDYLGGSVDAFVSHFSKDGQTLLNSTYYGSDQYDQSYFIELDKLDQVYLFGQSLAPDNTLIFNAVFSQPNSGQFVCKLNSELNTLDFSTVFGSGSGGIDISPTAFLVDACNRIYCSGWGGTTNDSIHLGPGGSTSDLVTTFDAFQDETDGSDFYLIIFEDDANTLSFASFFGGDQAAEHVDGGTSRFNKKGIVYQSVCAGCGGFSDFPTTENAVSNTNGASCNNAVFKFDPDFPLTVANFNAPELTCDWTVVFENLSLGENNSYYWDFGDGTNSTEMTPTHTFSAVGNYEVLLVTNDPTSCNLVDSIIKNITIDDNKYQELDSLFICEGDSVLLQGTAMDGFTYQWSPNVAIANPLEYSTYVSPTDSMFYYFIGQSDNCFDTLSQYVAVRKVPLDYSESSEICGLPIVLSVETSDSAQILWTTALGSSSLVEQDTLVVSTVGTYYMQVRQFGCSETGRIDVALGEACCSEDNILIPNAFTPNGDLLNEKFRIIDELNIVQDFELNIFNRWGQKVFYTQDKKESWDGYFKGHLQPSSVFDYHLSIGCIGGQNSFFKKGNISLIR
;
A
#
# COMPACT_ATOMS: atom_id res chain seq x y z
N MET A 1 18.41 -18.10 10.87
CA MET A 1 18.98 -19.13 11.79
C MET A 1 18.35 -20.54 11.59
N ARG A 2 18.30 -20.95 10.32
CA ARG A 2 18.15 -22.29 9.73
C ARG A 2 19.46 -22.69 9.04
N ALA A 3 20.17 -23.66 9.59
CA ALA A 3 21.13 -24.40 8.79
C ALA A 3 20.65 -25.85 8.74
N LEU A 4 20.63 -26.43 7.54
CA LEU A 4 20.96 -27.85 7.37
C LEU A 4 22.33 -28.15 8.02
N LEU A 5 22.86 -29.37 7.92
CA LEU A 5 24.26 -29.61 8.28
C LEU A 5 25.26 -29.03 7.24
N THR A 6 25.03 -27.78 6.82
CA THR A 6 25.83 -27.00 5.88
C THR A 6 27.22 -26.73 6.48
N LEU A 7 28.25 -27.35 5.88
CA LEU A 7 29.65 -27.12 6.24
C LEU A 7 30.34 -26.21 5.22
N VAL A 8 29.88 -24.96 5.17
CA VAL A 8 30.42 -23.90 4.30
C VAL A 8 31.06 -22.79 5.16
N MET A 9 32.19 -22.28 4.68
CA MET A 9 32.93 -21.09 5.10
C MET A 9 34.08 -20.97 4.09
N VAL A 10 34.01 -20.00 3.18
CA VAL A 10 35.15 -19.60 2.34
C VAL A 10 35.49 -18.17 2.73
N LEU A 11 36.79 -17.84 2.79
CA LEU A 11 37.38 -16.55 2.39
C LEU A 11 38.91 -16.65 2.56
N CYS A 12 39.77 -16.15 1.66
CA CYS A 12 39.60 -15.83 0.24
C CYS A 12 41.02 -15.80 -0.42
N TRP A 13 41.11 -15.61 -1.73
CA TRP A 13 42.36 -15.41 -2.49
C TRP A 13 43.34 -16.59 -2.62
N CYS A 14 42.79 -17.75 -3.01
CA CYS A 14 43.28 -18.41 -4.23
C CYS A 14 42.11 -19.15 -4.89
N ASN A 15 41.93 -18.99 -6.21
CA ASN A 15 40.84 -19.63 -6.95
C ASN A 15 40.99 -21.17 -6.99
N ILE A 16 40.51 -21.81 -5.93
CA ILE A 16 40.23 -23.24 -5.84
C ILE A 16 38.91 -23.36 -5.07
N SER A 17 37.79 -23.34 -5.79
CA SER A 17 36.53 -23.85 -5.26
C SER A 17 36.79 -25.27 -4.74
N ALA A 18 36.52 -25.49 -3.45
CA ALA A 18 36.76 -26.76 -2.79
C ALA A 18 35.63 -27.74 -3.16
N GLN A 19 35.66 -28.22 -4.40
CA GLN A 19 34.69 -29.19 -4.93
C GLN A 19 34.40 -30.30 -3.91
N VAL A 20 33.14 -30.41 -3.49
CA VAL A 20 32.70 -31.41 -2.54
C VAL A 20 32.67 -32.78 -3.22
N PHE A 21 33.62 -33.64 -2.85
CA PHE A 21 33.66 -35.02 -3.30
C PHE A 21 34.27 -35.94 -2.24
N PHE A 22 33.79 -37.18 -2.21
CA PHE A 22 34.30 -38.21 -1.31
C PHE A 22 35.53 -38.86 -1.90
N THR A 23 36.65 -38.71 -1.21
CA THR A 23 37.90 -39.40 -1.55
C THR A 23 38.05 -40.63 -0.65
N PRO A 24 38.07 -41.87 -1.18
CA PRO A 24 38.25 -43.07 -0.36
C PRO A 24 39.66 -43.16 0.22
N ASN A 25 39.78 -43.64 1.46
CA ASN A 25 41.08 -43.88 2.08
C ASN A 25 41.74 -45.15 1.49
N LYS A 26 42.82 -44.96 0.73
CA LYS A 26 43.69 -46.01 0.19
C LYS A 26 44.99 -46.17 1.01
N GLY A 27 45.10 -45.48 2.15
CA GLY A 27 46.27 -45.47 3.04
C GLY A 27 46.85 -44.08 3.32
N GLN A 28 46.28 -43.01 2.73
CA GLN A 28 46.74 -41.63 2.93
C GLN A 28 46.30 -41.02 4.27
N TRP A 29 45.30 -41.59 4.96
CA TRP A 29 44.85 -41.17 6.30
C TRP A 29 44.79 -42.34 7.28
N ASN A 30 44.52 -42.03 8.56
CA ASN A 30 44.33 -43.02 9.62
C ASN A 30 43.32 -44.11 9.20
N LYS A 31 43.64 -45.39 9.45
CA LYS A 31 42.83 -46.57 9.09
C LYS A 31 41.36 -46.56 9.55
N ALA A 32 41.02 -45.73 10.53
CA ALA A 32 39.64 -45.53 10.98
C ALA A 32 38.81 -44.76 9.93
N VAL A 33 39.44 -43.79 9.25
CA VAL A 33 38.88 -43.03 8.15
C VAL A 33 38.72 -43.95 6.93
N LYS A 34 37.52 -43.95 6.36
CA LYS A 34 37.10 -44.70 5.17
C LYS A 34 36.99 -43.79 3.96
N ALA A 35 36.53 -42.56 4.17
CA ALA A 35 36.60 -41.49 3.20
C ALA A 35 36.88 -40.15 3.89
N LYS A 36 37.38 -39.18 3.13
CA LYS A 36 37.42 -37.78 3.51
C LYS A 36 36.67 -36.98 2.45
N VAL A 37 35.89 -36.01 2.88
CA VAL A 37 35.42 -34.90 2.05
C VAL A 37 36.02 -33.60 2.60
N ASN A 38 36.51 -32.76 1.70
CA ASN A 38 36.96 -31.41 2.05
C ASN A 38 35.72 -30.52 2.15
N LEU A 39 35.73 -29.65 3.15
CA LEU A 39 34.65 -28.70 3.42
C LEU A 39 35.32 -27.35 3.64
N ALA A 40 34.60 -26.26 3.40
CA ALA A 40 35.28 -25.05 2.95
C ALA A 40 36.27 -24.44 3.99
N ASN A 41 36.01 -24.61 5.28
CA ASN A 41 36.91 -24.30 6.41
C ASN A 41 37.44 -25.55 7.16
N GLY A 42 37.51 -26.71 6.51
CA GLY A 42 37.82 -27.93 7.22
C GLY A 42 37.66 -29.23 6.44
N ALA A 43 37.17 -30.24 7.15
CA ALA A 43 36.91 -31.55 6.58
C ALA A 43 35.96 -32.36 7.45
N MET A 44 35.17 -33.21 6.79
CA MET A 44 34.52 -34.34 7.44
C MET A 44 35.26 -35.63 7.07
N PHE A 45 35.56 -36.42 8.10
CA PHE A 45 36.17 -37.74 7.99
C PHE A 45 35.12 -38.80 8.30
N LEU A 46 34.82 -39.63 7.31
CA LEU A 46 33.83 -40.69 7.37
C LEU A 46 34.50 -41.94 7.97
N GLU A 47 34.14 -42.33 9.19
CA GLU A 47 34.58 -43.58 9.86
C GLU A 47 33.39 -44.57 9.94
N GLU A 48 33.63 -45.85 10.28
CA GLU A 48 32.57 -46.90 10.29
C GLU A 48 31.36 -46.60 11.16
N LYS A 49 31.56 -45.91 12.30
CA LYS A 49 30.51 -45.63 13.30
C LYS A 49 30.53 -44.18 13.79
N VAL A 50 31.30 -43.32 13.11
CA VAL A 50 31.56 -41.94 13.52
C VAL A 50 31.75 -41.08 12.27
N LEU A 51 31.10 -39.93 12.24
CA LEU A 51 31.50 -38.81 11.38
C LEU A 51 32.33 -37.85 12.24
N THR A 52 33.58 -37.60 11.86
CA THR A 52 34.45 -36.66 12.57
C THR A 52 34.57 -35.38 11.77
N PHE A 53 34.03 -34.29 12.30
CA PHE A 53 34.14 -32.95 11.75
C PHE A 53 35.36 -32.27 12.34
N ASN A 54 36.16 -31.60 11.52
CA ASN A 54 37.31 -30.82 11.96
C ASN A 54 37.36 -29.49 11.21
N PHE A 55 37.20 -28.42 11.97
CA PHE A 55 37.12 -27.04 11.54
C PHE A 55 38.37 -26.25 11.95
N ILE A 56 38.71 -25.22 11.18
CA ILE A 56 39.68 -24.18 11.55
C ILE A 56 39.02 -22.80 11.53
N ASP A 57 39.57 -21.88 12.31
CA ASP A 57 39.14 -20.48 12.35
C ASP A 57 39.56 -19.75 11.07
N ALA A 58 38.58 -19.43 10.22
CA ALA A 58 38.82 -18.78 8.93
C ALA A 58 39.24 -17.30 9.06
N THR A 59 38.95 -16.63 10.19
CA THR A 59 39.27 -15.20 10.40
C THR A 59 40.77 -14.91 10.39
N TYR A 60 41.59 -15.94 10.59
CA TYR A 60 43.04 -15.88 10.44
C TYR A 60 43.48 -15.47 9.03
N PHE A 61 42.74 -15.87 7.99
CA PHE A 61 43.15 -15.64 6.60
C PHE A 61 42.68 -14.29 6.04
N SER A 62 41.65 -13.66 6.63
CA SER A 62 41.16 -12.34 6.20
C SER A 62 42.04 -11.17 6.64
N HIS A 63 42.90 -11.35 7.65
CA HIS A 63 43.74 -10.29 8.22
C HIS A 63 45.13 -10.16 7.56
N SER A 64 45.51 -11.08 6.66
CA SER A 64 46.90 -11.19 6.14
C SER A 64 47.10 -10.52 4.77
N HIS A 65 46.54 -9.32 4.56
CA HIS A 65 46.87 -8.48 3.40
C HIS A 65 48.13 -7.61 3.62
N ASP A 66 48.60 -7.47 4.86
CA ASP A 66 49.85 -6.77 5.18
C ASP A 66 51.00 -7.74 5.54
N TYR A 67 52.18 -7.42 5.02
CA TYR A 67 53.34 -8.30 4.94
C TYR A 67 54.22 -8.28 6.21
N ASP A 68 53.69 -8.48 7.44
CA ASP A 68 54.59 -8.42 8.63
C ASP A 68 54.28 -9.27 9.91
N THR A 69 53.23 -10.11 9.99
CA THR A 69 53.07 -11.00 11.18
C THR A 69 52.67 -12.44 10.84
N MET A 70 53.65 -13.34 10.80
CA MET A 70 53.40 -14.78 10.95
C MET A 70 53.01 -15.11 12.40
N VAL A 71 51.82 -15.65 12.60
CA VAL A 71 51.41 -16.29 13.86
C VAL A 71 51.55 -17.80 13.71
N ASP A 72 52.30 -18.45 14.60
CA ASP A 72 52.62 -19.89 14.51
C ASP A 72 51.43 -20.84 14.85
N SER A 73 50.21 -20.35 15.04
CA SER A 73 49.06 -21.16 15.47
C SER A 73 47.70 -20.62 15.04
N ILE A 74 46.87 -21.49 14.46
CA ILE A 74 45.46 -21.26 14.13
C ILE A 74 44.54 -21.98 15.14
N GLN A 75 43.39 -21.39 15.48
CA GLN A 75 42.39 -22.09 16.29
C GLN A 75 41.67 -23.15 15.44
N ALA A 76 41.35 -24.29 16.06
CA ALA A 76 40.68 -25.39 15.41
C ALA A 76 39.74 -26.10 16.39
N HIS A 77 38.62 -26.61 15.89
CA HIS A 77 37.65 -27.35 16.67
C HIS A 77 37.23 -28.62 15.95
N ALA A 78 37.31 -29.75 16.64
CA ALA A 78 36.84 -31.02 16.12
C ALA A 78 35.75 -31.60 17.03
N PHE A 79 34.66 -32.05 16.42
CA PHE A 79 33.61 -32.80 17.09
C PHE A 79 33.26 -34.07 16.31
N LYS A 80 32.56 -34.99 16.98
CA LYS A 80 32.24 -36.31 16.48
C LYS A 80 30.75 -36.57 16.59
N TRP A 81 30.14 -36.97 15.49
CA TRP A 81 28.80 -37.51 15.44
C TRP A 81 28.89 -39.05 15.46
N GLN A 82 28.44 -39.68 16.52
CA GLN A 82 28.63 -41.12 16.75
C GLN A 82 27.32 -41.88 16.60
N PHE A 83 27.33 -42.91 15.76
CA PHE A 83 26.21 -43.82 15.56
C PHE A 83 26.16 -44.83 16.72
N VAL A 84 25.29 -44.59 17.72
CA VAL A 84 25.28 -45.30 19.01
C VAL A 84 24.59 -46.64 18.91
N LYS A 85 25.32 -47.72 19.18
CA LYS A 85 24.94 -49.13 18.93
C LYS A 85 24.88 -49.52 17.45
N ALA A 86 25.37 -48.70 16.54
CA ALA A 86 25.46 -49.07 15.14
C ALA A 86 26.20 -50.39 14.91
N ASN A 87 25.77 -51.10 13.88
CA ASN A 87 26.45 -52.24 13.28
C ASN A 87 27.79 -51.83 12.68
N THR A 88 28.54 -52.77 12.12
CA THR A 88 29.68 -52.43 11.25
C THR A 88 29.16 -52.38 9.82
N PRO A 89 28.89 -51.19 9.27
CA PRO A 89 28.26 -51.05 7.95
C PRO A 89 29.20 -51.51 6.84
N LYS A 90 28.63 -51.95 5.73
CA LYS A 90 29.36 -52.10 4.48
C LYS A 90 29.30 -50.76 3.75
N ILE A 91 30.40 -50.00 3.77
CA ILE A 91 30.47 -48.73 3.05
C ILE A 91 30.68 -48.99 1.56
N SER A 92 29.77 -48.50 0.72
CA SER A 92 29.94 -48.39 -0.75
C SER A 92 30.19 -46.95 -1.17
N PHE A 93 30.70 -46.80 -2.39
CA PHE A 93 31.00 -45.53 -3.05
C PHE A 93 30.34 -45.59 -4.42
N GLU A 94 29.52 -44.59 -4.72
CA GLU A 94 28.67 -44.53 -5.91
C GLU A 94 28.85 -43.17 -6.60
N GLU A 95 28.45 -43.09 -7.87
CA GLU A 95 28.64 -41.91 -8.72
C GLU A 95 30.12 -41.45 -8.79
N GLU A 96 30.95 -42.24 -9.47
CA GLU A 96 32.36 -41.90 -9.68
C GLU A 96 32.51 -40.67 -10.56
N ARG A 97 33.26 -39.67 -10.09
CA ARG A 97 33.59 -38.46 -10.87
C ARG A 97 34.74 -38.73 -11.85
N GLU A 98 34.76 -38.00 -12.96
CA GLU A 98 35.91 -38.01 -13.86
C GLU A 98 37.16 -37.40 -13.21
N GLY A 99 38.33 -37.96 -13.53
CA GLY A 99 39.61 -37.55 -12.97
C GLY A 99 40.11 -38.43 -11.81
N VAL A 100 41.29 -38.07 -11.27
CA VAL A 100 41.91 -38.79 -10.13
C VAL A 100 42.73 -37.85 -9.25
N VAL A 101 42.66 -38.06 -7.93
CA VAL A 101 43.47 -37.35 -6.94
C VAL A 101 44.76 -38.10 -6.66
N ASN A 102 45.86 -37.36 -6.50
CA ASN A 102 47.20 -37.89 -6.24
C ASN A 102 47.80 -37.27 -4.97
N PHE A 103 48.24 -38.10 -4.04
CA PHE A 103 48.82 -37.72 -2.75
C PHE A 103 50.32 -37.99 -2.75
N PHE A 104 51.11 -36.95 -3.05
CA PHE A 104 52.56 -37.05 -3.19
C PHE A 104 53.35 -37.00 -1.87
N ASN A 105 52.76 -36.46 -0.79
CA ASN A 105 53.43 -36.24 0.51
C ASN A 105 52.97 -37.22 1.62
N VAL A 106 52.56 -38.43 1.24
CA VAL A 106 52.18 -39.52 2.16
C VAL A 106 53.07 -40.75 1.96
N LYS A 107 53.15 -41.63 2.97
CA LYS A 107 53.96 -42.86 2.93
C LYS A 107 53.08 -44.07 3.29
N PRO A 108 52.84 -45.02 2.36
CA PRO A 108 53.28 -45.03 0.96
C PRO A 108 52.66 -43.89 0.15
N LEU A 109 53.27 -43.54 -0.98
CA LEU A 109 52.72 -42.59 -1.95
C LEU A 109 51.45 -43.20 -2.56
N VAL A 110 50.38 -42.41 -2.68
CA VAL A 110 49.08 -42.86 -3.18
C VAL A 110 48.70 -42.04 -4.42
N SER A 111 48.48 -42.69 -5.55
CA SER A 111 48.15 -42.06 -6.82
C SER A 111 46.96 -42.75 -7.49
N GLY A 112 46.25 -42.05 -8.38
CA GLY A 112 45.11 -42.60 -9.11
C GLY A 112 43.86 -42.83 -8.25
N VAL A 113 43.65 -42.02 -7.20
CA VAL A 113 42.48 -42.17 -6.32
C VAL A 113 41.26 -41.56 -7.00
N ARG A 114 40.32 -42.42 -7.42
CA ARG A 114 38.99 -42.03 -7.90
C ARG A 114 38.17 -41.40 -6.78
N THR A 115 37.35 -40.41 -7.13
CA THR A 115 36.48 -39.64 -6.23
C THR A 115 35.02 -39.89 -6.59
N TYR A 116 34.13 -39.70 -5.62
CA TYR A 116 32.73 -40.14 -5.71
C TYR A 116 31.79 -39.04 -5.22
N LYS A 117 30.58 -38.95 -5.75
CA LYS A 117 29.52 -38.06 -5.24
C LYS A 117 28.75 -38.65 -4.06
N LYS A 118 28.64 -39.98 -3.94
CA LYS A 118 27.81 -40.65 -2.92
C LYS A 118 28.56 -41.73 -2.13
N VAL A 119 28.28 -41.80 -0.81
CA VAL A 119 28.82 -42.81 0.11
C VAL A 119 27.68 -43.41 0.93
N ASN A 120 27.42 -44.70 0.74
CA ASN A 120 26.32 -45.39 1.41
C ASN A 120 26.83 -46.32 2.51
N TYR A 121 26.32 -46.12 3.73
CA TYR A 121 26.57 -46.93 4.90
C TYR A 121 25.51 -48.04 5.00
N ASN A 122 25.69 -49.10 4.20
CA ASN A 122 24.72 -50.20 4.15
C ASN A 122 24.70 -51.00 5.48
N ASN A 123 23.49 -51.20 6.02
CA ASN A 123 23.11 -51.82 7.28
C ASN A 123 23.89 -51.23 8.47
N LEU A 124 23.83 -49.90 8.61
CA LEU A 124 24.40 -49.14 9.74
C LEU A 124 23.66 -49.44 11.05
N TYR A 125 22.35 -49.65 10.99
CA TYR A 125 21.60 -50.39 12.01
C TYR A 125 20.91 -51.61 11.34
N ASP A 126 20.20 -52.43 12.10
CA ASP A 126 19.53 -53.62 11.55
C ASP A 126 18.38 -53.18 10.62
N GLY A 127 18.60 -53.29 9.30
CA GLY A 127 17.67 -52.82 8.28
C GLY A 127 17.60 -51.30 8.12
N ILE A 128 18.65 -50.56 8.51
CA ILE A 128 18.72 -49.11 8.27
C ILE A 128 20.05 -48.75 7.63
N ASP A 129 19.97 -48.14 6.46
CA ASP A 129 21.09 -47.58 5.72
C ASP A 129 21.19 -46.07 6.00
N TYR A 130 22.39 -45.53 5.82
CA TYR A 130 22.63 -44.09 5.89
C TYR A 130 23.41 -43.67 4.64
N SER A 131 22.79 -42.83 3.82
CA SER A 131 23.39 -42.30 2.60
C SER A 131 23.93 -40.92 2.89
N ILE A 132 25.14 -40.60 2.46
CA ILE A 132 25.66 -39.22 2.48
C ILE A 132 26.28 -38.90 1.13
N TYR A 133 25.88 -37.78 0.56
CA TYR A 133 26.17 -37.42 -0.81
C TYR A 133 26.39 -35.92 -0.97
N GLU A 134 27.07 -35.55 -2.05
CA GLU A 134 27.15 -34.17 -2.50
C GLU A 134 25.75 -33.69 -2.90
N TYR A 135 25.36 -32.50 -2.45
CA TYR A 135 24.09 -31.88 -2.82
C TYR A 135 24.25 -30.35 -2.95
N ALA A 136 23.93 -29.76 -4.10
CA ALA A 136 24.00 -28.31 -4.37
C ALA A 136 25.34 -27.66 -3.95
N GLY A 137 26.47 -28.33 -4.21
CA GLY A 137 27.80 -27.89 -3.76
C GLY A 137 28.08 -28.07 -2.25
N GLY A 138 27.11 -28.53 -1.47
CA GLY A 138 27.18 -28.94 -0.07
C GLY A 138 27.07 -30.46 0.15
N LEU A 139 26.56 -30.86 1.32
CA LEU A 139 26.40 -32.26 1.72
C LEU A 139 24.98 -32.51 2.22
N LYS A 140 24.29 -33.50 1.64
CA LYS A 140 23.01 -34.01 2.15
C LYS A 140 23.14 -35.46 2.61
N TYR A 141 22.23 -35.89 3.49
CA TYR A 141 22.17 -37.26 3.96
C TYR A 141 20.72 -37.76 4.08
N ASP A 142 20.53 -39.05 3.82
CA ASP A 142 19.25 -39.75 3.96
C ASP A 142 19.37 -40.84 5.02
N TRP A 143 18.30 -41.04 5.79
CA TRP A 143 18.10 -42.29 6.54
C TRP A 143 17.11 -43.17 5.77
N ILE A 144 17.58 -44.32 5.30
CA ILE A 144 16.75 -45.27 4.55
C ILE A 144 16.41 -46.43 5.49
N VAL A 145 15.19 -46.44 6.01
CA VAL A 145 14.69 -47.44 6.94
C VAL A 145 13.92 -48.51 6.14
N GLN A 146 14.50 -49.70 6.02
CA GLN A 146 13.88 -50.82 5.31
C GLN A 146 12.59 -51.32 6.00
N PRO A 147 11.67 -51.97 5.26
CA PRO A 147 10.48 -52.59 5.83
C PRO A 147 10.74 -53.39 7.10
N ASN A 148 9.95 -53.10 8.13
CA ASN A 148 9.97 -53.65 9.50
C ASN A 148 11.16 -53.23 10.39
N ALA A 149 12.14 -52.49 9.89
CA ALA A 149 13.19 -51.92 10.74
C ALA A 149 12.63 -50.90 11.76
N GLU A 150 13.44 -50.53 12.74
CA GLU A 150 13.06 -49.67 13.87
C GLU A 150 13.81 -48.33 13.80
N PRO A 151 13.23 -47.24 13.25
CA PRO A 151 13.84 -45.90 13.23
C PRO A 151 14.32 -45.44 14.61
N THR A 152 13.64 -45.91 15.67
CA THR A 152 14.01 -45.58 17.05
C THR A 152 15.38 -46.11 17.45
N ASP A 153 16.00 -47.04 16.70
CA ASP A 153 17.39 -47.47 16.92
C ASP A 153 18.43 -46.50 16.35
N ILE A 154 18.05 -45.59 15.44
CA ILE A 154 18.89 -44.45 15.05
C ILE A 154 19.10 -43.55 16.26
N LYS A 155 20.28 -43.66 16.87
CA LYS A 155 20.65 -42.95 18.09
C LYS A 155 22.01 -42.31 17.88
N LEU A 156 22.02 -40.99 17.81
CA LEU A 156 23.21 -40.21 17.52
C LEU A 156 23.72 -39.59 18.81
N ARG A 157 25.03 -39.66 19.07
CA ARG A 157 25.69 -38.95 20.17
C ARG A 157 26.75 -38.02 19.61
N LEU A 158 26.66 -36.75 19.97
CA LEU A 158 27.65 -35.75 19.66
C LEU A 158 28.67 -35.65 20.80
N GLU A 159 29.95 -35.63 20.46
CA GLU A 159 31.07 -35.42 21.39
C GLU A 159 31.97 -34.28 20.87
N GLY A 160 32.40 -33.37 21.74
CA GLY A 160 33.30 -32.26 21.39
C GLY A 160 32.65 -30.88 21.35
N VAL A 161 31.34 -30.82 21.09
CA VAL A 161 30.55 -29.57 21.13
C VAL A 161 30.33 -29.05 22.57
N LYS A 162 30.13 -27.74 22.70
CA LYS A 162 29.93 -27.00 23.97
C LYS A 162 28.51 -27.08 24.51
N ASP A 163 27.52 -26.98 23.63
CA ASP A 163 26.09 -27.01 23.94
C ASP A 163 25.33 -27.76 22.84
N ILE A 164 24.20 -28.38 23.22
CA ILE A 164 23.29 -29.07 22.31
C ILE A 164 21.85 -28.89 22.80
N ARG A 165 21.00 -28.28 21.97
CA ARG A 165 19.58 -28.05 22.25
C ARG A 165 18.70 -28.33 21.03
N ILE A 166 17.39 -28.46 21.27
CA ILE A 166 16.37 -28.42 20.21
C ILE A 166 15.66 -27.07 20.35
N GLU A 167 15.56 -26.33 19.26
CA GLU A 167 15.00 -24.98 19.18
C GLU A 167 14.09 -24.96 17.96
N ASP A 168 12.79 -24.66 18.16
CA ASP A 168 11.75 -24.68 17.11
C ASP A 168 11.71 -25.94 16.22
N GLY A 169 12.08 -27.09 16.78
CA GLY A 169 12.13 -28.40 16.11
C GLY A 169 13.47 -28.73 15.44
N ARG A 170 14.36 -27.74 15.29
CA ARG A 170 15.73 -27.87 14.75
C ARG A 170 16.70 -28.36 15.82
N LEU A 171 17.79 -28.99 15.42
CA LEU A 171 18.91 -29.32 16.30
C LEU A 171 19.96 -28.21 16.25
N VAL A 172 20.44 -27.77 17.40
CA VAL A 172 21.40 -26.67 17.52
C VAL A 172 22.63 -27.12 18.30
N LEU A 173 23.83 -26.88 17.73
CA LEU A 173 25.13 -27.36 18.19
C LEU A 173 26.12 -26.18 18.35
N ARG A 174 26.55 -25.88 19.56
CA ARG A 174 27.55 -24.81 19.77
C ARG A 174 28.97 -25.36 19.80
N THR A 175 29.90 -24.82 19.01
CA THR A 175 31.34 -25.15 19.05
C THR A 175 32.12 -24.08 19.86
N VAL A 176 33.46 -24.01 19.71
CA VAL A 176 34.23 -22.83 20.17
C VAL A 176 34.41 -21.77 19.08
N LEU A 177 34.06 -22.09 17.84
CA LEU A 177 34.25 -21.24 16.66
C LEU A 177 32.92 -20.60 16.22
N ASN A 178 31.82 -21.34 16.29
CA ASN A 178 30.51 -20.98 15.74
C ASN A 178 29.36 -21.79 16.40
N GLU A 179 28.12 -21.47 16.05
CA GLU A 179 26.97 -22.36 16.18
C GLU A 179 26.75 -23.10 14.83
N ILE A 180 26.24 -24.32 14.88
CA ILE A 180 25.89 -25.15 13.72
C ILE A 180 24.48 -25.66 13.99
N ARG A 181 23.60 -25.57 12.99
CA ARG A 181 22.22 -26.06 13.10
C ARG A 181 22.01 -27.27 12.19
N GLU A 182 20.83 -27.85 12.31
CA GLU A 182 20.33 -28.96 11.51
C GLU A 182 18.80 -28.83 11.50
N GLU A 183 18.21 -28.78 10.31
CA GLU A 183 16.79 -28.47 10.14
C GLU A 183 15.84 -29.57 10.61
N ARG A 184 14.55 -29.21 10.69
CA ARG A 184 13.49 -30.16 11.04
C ARG A 184 13.56 -31.36 10.09
N PRO A 185 13.51 -32.59 10.60
CA PRO A 185 13.43 -33.74 9.71
C PRO A 185 12.02 -33.77 9.10
N TYR A 186 11.94 -33.84 7.78
CA TYR A 186 10.78 -34.36 7.06
C TYR A 186 11.03 -35.85 6.78
N ALA A 187 9.98 -36.60 6.48
CA ALA A 187 10.08 -38.03 6.20
C ALA A 187 8.92 -38.48 5.32
N TYR A 188 9.10 -39.57 4.57
CA TYR A 188 8.10 -40.05 3.63
C TYR A 188 8.25 -41.54 3.31
N GLN A 189 7.21 -42.12 2.71
CA GLN A 189 7.17 -43.51 2.21
C GLN A 189 6.59 -43.56 0.80
N TRP A 190 7.04 -44.52 0.00
CA TRP A 190 6.49 -44.74 -1.34
C TRP A 190 5.27 -45.67 -1.31
N HIS A 191 4.15 -45.23 -1.90
CA HIS A 191 2.86 -45.91 -1.90
C HIS A 191 2.34 -46.11 -3.32
N ASN A 192 2.63 -47.28 -3.93
CA ASN A 192 2.33 -47.52 -5.34
C ASN A 192 2.92 -46.41 -6.23
N ASP A 193 4.18 -46.07 -5.95
CA ASP A 193 4.96 -45.02 -6.60
C ASP A 193 4.54 -43.56 -6.25
N GLU A 194 3.51 -43.34 -5.41
CA GLU A 194 3.19 -42.02 -4.81
C GLU A 194 4.05 -41.72 -3.56
N LYS A 195 4.53 -40.49 -3.38
CA LYS A 195 5.28 -40.03 -2.19
C LYS A 195 4.31 -39.62 -1.07
N VAL A 196 4.26 -40.37 0.03
CA VAL A 196 3.39 -40.10 1.18
C VAL A 196 4.20 -39.60 2.37
N GLU A 197 3.94 -38.36 2.82
CA GLU A 197 4.61 -37.78 3.99
C GLU A 197 4.33 -38.55 5.30
N VAL A 198 5.34 -38.60 6.16
CA VAL A 198 5.29 -39.13 7.52
C VAL A 198 5.78 -38.04 8.48
N ALA A 199 4.85 -37.47 9.25
CA ALA A 199 5.17 -36.49 10.28
C ALA A 199 6.22 -37.03 11.28
N CYS A 200 7.36 -36.34 11.37
CA CYS A 200 8.46 -36.70 12.26
C CYS A 200 9.10 -35.48 12.93
N ARG A 201 9.97 -35.71 13.93
CA ARG A 201 10.69 -34.65 14.66
C ARG A 201 11.95 -35.16 15.35
N PHE A 202 12.87 -34.26 15.69
CA PHE A 202 13.98 -34.56 16.59
C PHE A 202 13.55 -34.72 18.06
N VAL A 203 14.23 -35.63 18.75
CA VAL A 203 14.15 -35.81 20.20
C VAL A 203 15.55 -35.87 20.80
N TRP A 204 15.87 -34.89 21.65
CA TRP A 204 17.11 -34.84 22.42
C TRP A 204 16.89 -35.35 23.84
N LYS A 205 17.46 -36.52 24.19
CA LYS A 205 17.26 -37.15 25.51
C LYS A 205 18.46 -37.97 25.96
N LYS A 206 18.95 -37.69 27.18
CA LYS A 206 20.13 -38.36 27.80
C LYS A 206 21.40 -38.29 26.92
N GLN A 207 21.71 -37.09 26.38
CA GLN A 207 22.83 -36.85 25.46
C GLN A 207 22.79 -37.72 24.19
N ARG A 208 21.58 -37.93 23.66
CA ARG A 208 21.34 -38.64 22.40
C ARG A 208 20.25 -37.94 21.63
N LEU A 209 20.47 -37.82 20.34
CA LEU A 209 19.49 -37.43 19.34
C LEU A 209 18.87 -38.70 18.75
N SER A 210 17.58 -38.66 18.50
CA SER A 210 16.81 -39.70 17.82
C SER A 210 15.59 -39.06 17.15
N PHE A 211 14.97 -39.77 16.21
CA PHE A 211 13.71 -39.36 15.57
C PHE A 211 12.50 -39.88 16.37
N ASP A 212 11.40 -39.14 16.29
CA ASP A 212 10.08 -39.52 16.83
C ASP A 212 9.01 -39.28 15.77
N PHE A 213 8.04 -40.20 15.68
CA PHE A 213 7.03 -40.28 14.63
C PHE A 213 5.65 -40.21 15.27
N PRO A 214 5.18 -39.02 15.68
CA PRO A 214 4.01 -38.87 16.56
C PRO A 214 2.71 -39.41 15.97
N LYS A 215 2.57 -39.47 14.64
CA LYS A 215 1.40 -40.03 13.93
C LYS A 215 1.57 -41.51 13.53
N GLY A 216 2.77 -42.07 13.66
CA GLY A 216 3.12 -43.41 13.14
C GLY A 216 3.36 -43.42 11.62
N TYR A 217 3.65 -44.60 11.07
CA TYR A 217 3.92 -44.84 9.64
C TYR A 217 3.67 -46.33 9.28
N ASP A 218 3.57 -46.68 7.99
CA ASP A 218 3.40 -48.08 7.55
C ASP A 218 4.73 -48.84 7.62
N ARG A 219 4.85 -49.68 8.65
CA ARG A 219 6.05 -50.49 8.88
C ARG A 219 6.33 -51.54 7.81
N ASN A 220 5.43 -51.81 6.87
CA ASN A 220 5.66 -52.77 5.79
C ASN A 220 6.40 -52.17 4.60
N LYS A 221 6.72 -50.87 4.65
CA LYS A 221 7.33 -50.10 3.57
C LYS A 221 8.63 -49.45 4.00
N GLU A 222 9.41 -49.02 3.03
CA GLU A 222 10.57 -48.19 3.27
C GLU A 222 10.13 -46.82 3.81
N LEU A 223 10.93 -46.23 4.68
CA LEU A 223 10.74 -44.89 5.22
C LEU A 223 12.05 -44.12 5.02
N ILE A 224 11.97 -43.01 4.29
CA ILE A 224 13.07 -42.09 4.02
C ILE A 224 12.89 -40.85 4.93
N ILE A 225 14.00 -40.29 5.43
CA ILE A 225 14.02 -39.08 6.27
C ILE A 225 14.99 -38.06 5.63
N ASP A 226 14.49 -36.85 5.36
CA ASP A 226 14.95 -35.87 4.36
C ASP A 226 14.31 -34.47 4.63
N PRO A 227 14.92 -33.27 4.45
CA PRO A 227 14.28 -31.93 4.58
C PRO A 227 14.24 -31.09 3.27
N GLU A 228 13.47 -30.00 3.06
CA GLU A 228 12.22 -29.39 3.64
C GLU A 228 11.59 -28.48 2.53
N MET A 229 10.28 -28.15 2.57
CA MET A 229 9.58 -27.08 1.79
C MET A 229 9.01 -26.05 2.79
N ILE A 230 8.90 -24.74 2.47
CA ILE A 230 8.26 -23.79 3.40
C ILE A 230 6.72 -23.97 3.45
N PHE A 231 5.98 -23.58 2.41
CA PHE A 231 4.54 -23.85 2.33
C PHE A 231 3.97 -23.83 0.91
N SER A 232 2.81 -24.48 0.72
CA SER A 232 1.96 -24.34 -0.46
C SER A 232 0.49 -24.56 -0.11
N SER A 233 -0.42 -23.80 -0.74
CA SER A 233 -1.86 -23.77 -0.43
C SER A 233 -2.71 -23.38 -1.63
N TYR A 234 -3.89 -23.98 -1.79
CA TYR A 234 -4.99 -23.34 -2.53
C TYR A 234 -5.59 -22.18 -1.72
N SER A 235 -6.25 -21.22 -2.36
CA SER A 235 -6.96 -20.12 -1.65
C SER A 235 -8.07 -20.64 -0.71
N GLY A 236 -8.72 -21.75 -1.09
CA GLY A 236 -9.92 -22.27 -0.42
C GLY A 236 -11.23 -21.79 -1.04
N SER A 237 -11.17 -21.07 -2.16
CA SER A 237 -12.35 -20.61 -2.92
C SER A 237 -13.22 -21.76 -3.44
N VAL A 238 -14.54 -21.52 -3.40
CA VAL A 238 -15.58 -22.37 -4.03
C VAL A 238 -16.15 -21.75 -5.32
N ALA A 239 -15.71 -20.55 -5.69
CA ALA A 239 -15.96 -19.94 -6.99
C ALA A 239 -14.75 -20.13 -7.92
N SER A 240 -14.93 -20.21 -9.24
CA SER A 240 -13.78 -20.26 -10.14
C SER A 240 -12.99 -18.95 -10.05
N ASN A 241 -11.67 -19.07 -9.97
CA ASN A 241 -10.74 -17.98 -9.71
C ASN A 241 -9.35 -18.37 -10.23
N PHE A 242 -8.58 -17.38 -10.68
CA PHE A 242 -7.31 -17.55 -11.40
C PHE A 242 -6.16 -16.88 -10.63
N GLY A 243 -4.93 -17.38 -10.83
CA GLY A 243 -3.69 -16.84 -10.25
C GLY A 243 -2.87 -16.07 -11.28
N TYR A 244 -2.36 -14.90 -10.88
CA TYR A 244 -1.62 -13.97 -11.75
C TYR A 244 -0.24 -13.65 -11.17
N THR A 245 -0.21 -12.88 -10.08
CA THR A 245 1.00 -12.23 -9.55
C THR A 245 1.15 -12.49 -8.05
N ALA A 246 2.39 -12.58 -7.56
CA ALA A 246 2.69 -12.65 -6.14
C ALA A 246 3.88 -11.78 -5.73
N THR A 247 3.82 -11.27 -4.50
CA THR A 247 4.90 -10.49 -3.87
C THR A 247 5.02 -10.83 -2.37
N TYR A 248 5.87 -10.12 -1.65
CA TYR A 248 6.19 -10.34 -0.25
C TYR A 248 6.39 -9.02 0.50
N ASP A 249 6.21 -9.04 1.83
CA ASP A 249 6.65 -7.94 2.71
C ASP A 249 8.00 -8.24 3.39
N ASP A 250 8.53 -7.26 4.10
CA ASP A 250 9.80 -7.35 4.83
C ASP A 250 9.82 -8.40 5.96
N TYR A 251 8.65 -8.80 6.46
CA TYR A 251 8.50 -9.90 7.42
C TYR A 251 8.40 -11.28 6.74
N GLY A 252 8.27 -11.29 5.40
CA GLY A 252 8.20 -12.47 4.57
C GLY A 252 6.83 -13.13 4.48
N PHE A 253 5.73 -12.41 4.73
CA PHE A 253 4.39 -12.85 4.34
C PHE A 253 4.31 -12.95 2.80
N LEU A 254 3.38 -13.76 2.29
CA LEU A 254 3.13 -13.87 0.85
C LEU A 254 1.85 -13.12 0.52
N TYR A 255 1.90 -12.24 -0.48
CA TYR A 255 0.74 -11.56 -1.03
C TYR A 255 0.46 -12.14 -2.42
N SER A 256 -0.78 -12.52 -2.71
CA SER A 256 -1.21 -13.03 -4.01
C SER A 256 -2.28 -12.15 -4.64
N GLY A 257 -2.08 -11.80 -5.90
CA GLY A 257 -3.08 -11.23 -6.79
C GLY A 257 -3.63 -12.30 -7.73
N GLY A 258 -4.95 -12.25 -7.94
CA GLY A 258 -5.65 -13.07 -8.91
C GLY A 258 -7.00 -12.46 -9.26
N THR A 259 -7.86 -13.23 -9.91
CA THR A 259 -9.22 -12.79 -10.27
C THR A 259 -10.26 -13.80 -9.79
N ALA A 260 -11.47 -13.34 -9.51
CA ALA A 260 -12.60 -14.19 -9.15
C ALA A 260 -13.79 -13.92 -10.06
N TYR A 261 -14.45 -14.98 -10.55
CA TYR A 261 -15.57 -14.90 -11.50
C TYR A 261 -16.94 -15.08 -10.84
N ASN A 262 -17.00 -15.12 -9.51
CA ASN A 262 -18.25 -15.20 -8.75
C ASN A 262 -18.06 -14.97 -7.24
N ILE A 263 -19.21 -14.86 -6.56
CA ILE A 263 -19.30 -14.96 -5.10
C ILE A 263 -18.85 -16.36 -4.66
N GLY A 264 -17.83 -16.43 -3.81
CA GLY A 264 -17.31 -17.70 -3.28
C GLY A 264 -15.80 -17.75 -3.07
N TYR A 265 -15.07 -16.69 -3.42
CA TYR A 265 -13.70 -16.49 -2.98
C TYR A 265 -13.67 -16.21 -1.46
N PRO A 266 -12.65 -16.65 -0.70
CA PRO A 266 -12.58 -16.39 0.73
C PRO A 266 -12.21 -14.93 0.98
N ILE A 267 -13.03 -14.24 1.76
CA ILE A 267 -12.86 -12.83 2.11
C ILE A 267 -12.85 -12.70 3.63
N THR A 268 -11.93 -11.91 4.18
CA THR A 268 -11.79 -11.73 5.62
C THR A 268 -12.75 -10.67 6.18
N VAL A 269 -13.04 -10.77 7.47
CA VAL A 269 -13.90 -9.78 8.15
C VAL A 269 -13.12 -8.49 8.33
N GLY A 270 -13.63 -7.39 7.76
CA GLY A 270 -13.00 -6.07 7.80
C GLY A 270 -12.26 -5.68 6.53
N ALA A 271 -12.10 -6.62 5.58
CA ALA A 271 -11.52 -6.34 4.26
C ALA A 271 -12.21 -5.16 3.54
N TYR A 272 -11.43 -4.37 2.81
CA TYR A 272 -11.86 -3.16 2.11
C TYR A 272 -13.14 -3.35 1.27
N GLN A 273 -13.12 -4.31 0.34
CA GLN A 273 -14.26 -4.65 -0.50
C GLN A 273 -14.69 -6.09 -0.21
N THR A 274 -15.78 -6.22 0.56
CA THR A 274 -16.32 -7.55 0.94
C THR A 274 -17.29 -8.16 -0.06
N ALA A 275 -17.63 -7.43 -1.13
CA ALA A 275 -18.64 -7.81 -2.11
C ALA A 275 -18.03 -7.88 -3.52
N TYR A 276 -18.36 -8.97 -4.21
CA TYR A 276 -18.07 -9.16 -5.62
C TYR A 276 -18.99 -8.27 -6.48
N ASN A 277 -18.41 -7.39 -7.31
CA ASN A 277 -19.13 -6.35 -8.05
C ASN A 277 -19.22 -6.60 -9.56
N GLY A 278 -18.34 -7.42 -10.16
CA GLY A 278 -18.18 -7.77 -11.58
C GLY A 278 -19.36 -8.51 -12.23
N GLY A 279 -20.55 -8.37 -11.66
CA GLY A 279 -21.81 -8.66 -12.31
C GLY A 279 -22.06 -10.14 -12.59
N VAL A 280 -22.59 -10.42 -13.78
CA VAL A 280 -23.06 -11.76 -14.19
C VAL A 280 -22.04 -12.47 -15.09
N VAL A 281 -21.11 -11.73 -15.68
CA VAL A 281 -20.18 -12.19 -16.73
C VAL A 281 -18.80 -11.53 -16.68
N GLY A 282 -18.54 -10.66 -15.71
CA GLY A 282 -17.23 -10.03 -15.49
C GLY A 282 -16.39 -10.78 -14.45
N ASN A 283 -15.41 -10.10 -13.86
CA ASN A 283 -14.56 -10.59 -12.76
C ASN A 283 -13.96 -9.41 -11.95
N ASP A 284 -13.68 -9.65 -10.67
CA ASP A 284 -13.00 -8.70 -9.77
C ASP A 284 -11.58 -9.22 -9.47
N VAL A 285 -10.64 -8.31 -9.20
CA VAL A 285 -9.36 -8.66 -8.58
C VAL A 285 -9.62 -9.22 -7.18
N VAL A 286 -8.82 -10.20 -6.79
CA VAL A 286 -8.71 -10.69 -5.41
C VAL A 286 -7.27 -10.54 -4.93
N LEU A 287 -7.11 -9.96 -3.75
CA LEU A 287 -5.83 -9.71 -3.09
C LEU A 287 -5.83 -10.44 -1.75
N SER A 288 -4.85 -11.30 -1.48
CA SER A 288 -4.77 -12.09 -0.25
C SER A 288 -3.36 -12.08 0.37
N LYS A 289 -3.25 -11.76 1.66
CA LYS A 289 -2.02 -11.90 2.46
C LYS A 289 -2.05 -13.22 3.23
N TYR A 290 -1.03 -14.04 3.09
CA TYR A 290 -0.84 -15.33 3.80
C TYR A 290 0.25 -15.19 4.85
N ASP A 291 0.05 -15.82 6.00
CA ASP A 291 1.08 -15.89 7.03
C ASP A 291 2.36 -16.57 6.52
N THR A 292 3.48 -16.33 7.20
CA THR A 292 4.81 -16.84 6.78
C THR A 292 4.88 -18.38 6.67
N THR A 293 3.91 -19.12 7.21
CA THR A 293 3.75 -20.59 7.15
C THR A 293 2.60 -21.08 6.27
N GLY A 294 1.81 -20.20 5.66
CA GLY A 294 0.70 -20.56 4.75
C GLY A 294 -0.47 -21.29 5.43
N THR A 295 -0.54 -21.29 6.76
CA THR A 295 -1.59 -21.93 7.55
C THR A 295 -2.77 -21.01 7.86
N PHE A 296 -2.61 -19.71 7.62
CA PHE A 296 -3.61 -18.69 7.87
C PHE A 296 -3.57 -17.60 6.79
N MET A 297 -4.76 -17.25 6.28
CA MET A 297 -4.98 -16.09 5.42
C MET A 297 -5.23 -14.88 6.32
N VAL A 298 -4.26 -13.96 6.37
CA VAL A 298 -4.23 -12.77 7.23
C VAL A 298 -5.36 -11.82 6.86
N TYR A 299 -5.41 -11.43 5.58
CA TYR A 299 -6.54 -10.75 4.97
C TYR A 299 -6.80 -11.29 3.57
N SER A 300 -8.02 -11.08 3.08
CA SER A 300 -8.37 -11.23 1.68
C SER A 300 -9.53 -10.32 1.31
N THR A 301 -9.36 -9.54 0.25
CA THR A 301 -10.32 -8.54 -0.25
C THR A 301 -10.56 -8.72 -1.75
N TYR A 302 -11.75 -8.32 -2.20
CA TYR A 302 -11.93 -7.97 -3.61
C TYR A 302 -11.31 -6.59 -3.89
N LEU A 303 -11.14 -6.26 -5.17
CA LEU A 303 -10.89 -4.90 -5.66
C LEU A 303 -11.45 -4.82 -7.09
N GLY A 304 -12.61 -4.20 -7.28
CA GLY A 304 -13.28 -4.24 -8.59
C GLY A 304 -14.60 -3.48 -8.70
N GLY A 305 -14.97 -3.20 -9.95
CA GLY A 305 -16.17 -2.46 -10.36
C GLY A 305 -17.23 -3.35 -11.01
N SER A 306 -17.95 -2.85 -12.01
CA SER A 306 -19.04 -3.58 -12.69
C SER A 306 -18.62 -4.41 -13.92
N GLY A 307 -17.35 -4.38 -14.29
CA GLY A 307 -16.73 -4.96 -15.49
C GLY A 307 -15.81 -6.15 -15.20
N ASP A 308 -14.63 -6.14 -15.83
CA ASP A 308 -13.53 -7.10 -15.61
C ASP A 308 -12.31 -6.34 -15.07
N GLU A 309 -11.61 -6.89 -14.08
CA GLU A 309 -10.34 -6.35 -13.58
C GLU A 309 -9.30 -7.42 -13.32
N VAL A 310 -8.07 -7.21 -13.81
CA VAL A 310 -6.98 -8.20 -13.65
C VAL A 310 -5.70 -7.54 -13.11
N PRO A 311 -5.05 -8.13 -12.08
CA PRO A 311 -3.80 -7.60 -11.55
C PRO A 311 -2.61 -8.07 -12.42
N HIS A 312 -1.70 -7.16 -12.75
CA HIS A 312 -0.51 -7.46 -13.54
C HIS A 312 0.72 -7.59 -12.63
N SER A 313 0.97 -6.65 -11.73
CA SER A 313 2.07 -6.76 -10.77
C SER A 313 1.71 -6.18 -9.41
N LEU A 314 2.39 -6.71 -8.39
CA LEU A 314 2.28 -6.34 -6.99
C LEU A 314 3.66 -5.98 -6.43
N ILE A 315 3.71 -4.95 -5.59
CA ILE A 315 4.85 -4.65 -4.74
C ILE A 315 4.38 -4.21 -3.36
N VAL A 316 5.14 -4.54 -2.31
CA VAL A 316 4.94 -3.98 -0.98
C VAL A 316 6.03 -2.94 -0.73
N TYR A 317 5.64 -1.76 -0.27
CA TYR A 317 6.53 -0.71 0.17
C TYR A 317 5.95 -0.14 1.48
N ASP A 318 6.82 0.00 2.48
CA ASP A 318 6.44 0.39 3.85
C ASP A 318 5.19 -0.34 4.38
N GLU A 319 5.20 -1.68 4.27
CA GLU A 319 4.15 -2.59 4.75
C GLU A 319 2.80 -2.53 3.98
N GLU A 320 2.63 -1.53 3.11
CA GLU A 320 1.45 -1.28 2.27
C GLU A 320 1.55 -1.97 0.90
N LEU A 321 0.42 -2.49 0.40
CA LEU A 321 0.37 -3.21 -0.88
C LEU A 321 0.01 -2.26 -2.03
N PHE A 322 0.91 -2.15 -2.99
CA PHE A 322 0.67 -1.51 -4.29
C PHE A 322 0.31 -2.56 -5.35
N VAL A 323 -0.67 -2.22 -6.19
CA VAL A 323 -1.25 -3.08 -7.22
C VAL A 323 -1.31 -2.29 -8.52
N MET A 324 -0.72 -2.81 -9.59
CA MET A 324 -0.94 -2.36 -10.97
C MET A 324 -1.70 -3.43 -11.73
N GLY A 325 -2.67 -3.02 -12.53
CA GLY A 325 -3.43 -3.92 -13.39
C GLY A 325 -4.26 -3.17 -14.42
N THR A 326 -5.18 -3.87 -15.09
CA THR A 326 -6.12 -3.25 -16.04
C THR A 326 -7.58 -3.48 -15.64
N THR A 327 -8.40 -2.45 -15.84
CA THR A 327 -9.84 -2.45 -15.52
C THR A 327 -10.67 -2.06 -16.74
N GLY A 328 -11.81 -2.73 -16.92
CA GLY A 328 -12.87 -2.33 -17.85
C GLY A 328 -14.06 -1.62 -17.19
N SER A 329 -13.92 -1.19 -15.93
CA SER A 329 -14.99 -0.61 -15.11
C SER A 329 -14.95 0.91 -15.04
N PRO A 330 -16.00 1.61 -15.52
CA PRO A 330 -16.20 3.03 -15.24
C PRO A 330 -16.46 3.36 -13.76
N ASP A 331 -16.68 2.35 -12.93
CA ASP A 331 -16.91 2.41 -11.50
C ASP A 331 -15.87 1.64 -10.67
N PHE A 332 -14.65 1.45 -11.21
CA PHE A 332 -13.53 0.92 -10.44
C PHE A 332 -13.21 1.82 -9.21
N PRO A 333 -12.85 1.24 -8.05
CA PRO A 333 -12.58 2.02 -6.84
C PRO A 333 -11.40 3.01 -7.00
N THR A 334 -11.70 4.30 -6.90
CA THR A 334 -10.74 5.43 -6.88
C THR A 334 -10.96 6.31 -5.65
N ILE A 335 -10.00 7.20 -5.34
CA ILE A 335 -10.10 8.13 -4.19
C ILE A 335 -10.18 9.60 -4.60
N GLU A 336 -10.77 10.42 -3.74
CA GLU A 336 -10.68 11.88 -3.85
C GLU A 336 -9.22 12.33 -3.71
N GLY A 337 -8.70 13.06 -4.71
CA GLY A 337 -7.29 13.47 -4.77
C GLY A 337 -6.40 12.61 -5.67
N ALA A 338 -6.87 11.45 -6.14
CA ALA A 338 -6.15 10.65 -7.13
C ALA A 338 -5.93 11.39 -8.46
N PHE A 339 -4.83 11.07 -9.15
CA PHE A 339 -4.40 11.70 -10.40
C PHE A 339 -5.51 11.74 -11.48
N ASP A 340 -6.16 10.61 -11.74
CA ASP A 340 -7.37 10.54 -12.55
C ASP A 340 -8.43 9.65 -11.89
N ASN A 341 -9.66 10.17 -11.87
CA ASN A 341 -10.88 9.52 -11.38
C ASN A 341 -11.82 9.15 -12.55
N THR A 342 -11.32 9.22 -13.79
CA THR A 342 -12.08 9.02 -15.03
C THR A 342 -11.60 7.78 -15.74
N PHE A 343 -12.50 6.82 -15.94
CA PHE A 343 -12.31 5.77 -16.94
C PHE A 343 -12.52 6.34 -18.33
N ASN A 344 -11.47 6.35 -19.14
CA ASN A 344 -11.47 6.82 -20.51
C ASN A 344 -11.78 5.66 -21.48
N GLY A 345 -11.18 4.49 -21.23
CA GLY A 345 -11.45 3.24 -21.93
C GLY A 345 -11.05 3.27 -23.41
N GLY A 346 -11.58 2.31 -24.19
CA GLY A 346 -11.14 2.13 -25.56
C GLY A 346 -11.97 1.17 -26.38
N GLN A 347 -11.33 0.56 -27.40
CA GLN A 347 -12.02 -0.37 -28.28
C GLN A 347 -12.36 -1.68 -27.54
N ALA A 348 -13.66 -2.00 -27.49
CA ALA A 348 -14.18 -3.24 -26.91
C ALA A 348 -13.39 -4.49 -27.35
N LEU A 349 -12.97 -5.29 -26.36
CA LEU A 349 -12.06 -6.42 -26.54
C LEU A 349 -12.52 -7.63 -25.73
N ALA A 350 -12.53 -8.81 -26.35
CA ALA A 350 -12.80 -10.08 -25.68
C ALA A 350 -11.62 -11.03 -25.89
N VAL A 351 -11.02 -11.49 -24.80
CA VAL A 351 -9.78 -12.26 -24.77
C VAL A 351 -10.11 -13.71 -24.42
N ASN A 352 -10.41 -14.51 -25.45
CA ASN A 352 -10.70 -15.94 -25.28
C ASN A 352 -9.45 -16.67 -24.75
N GLY A 353 -9.60 -17.45 -23.68
CA GLY A 353 -8.50 -18.07 -22.92
C GLY A 353 -8.60 -17.65 -21.45
N VAL A 354 -8.05 -16.49 -21.14
CA VAL A 354 -7.99 -15.80 -19.83
C VAL A 354 -9.34 -15.31 -19.27
N GLY A 355 -10.44 -15.48 -20.00
CA GLY A 355 -11.80 -15.18 -19.50
C GLY A 355 -12.18 -13.70 -19.37
N ILE A 356 -11.46 -12.78 -20.03
CA ILE A 356 -11.67 -11.32 -19.96
C ILE A 356 -12.52 -10.81 -21.13
N ASN A 357 -13.41 -9.85 -20.87
CA ASN A 357 -14.29 -9.23 -21.84
C ASN A 357 -14.53 -7.73 -21.54
N TYR A 358 -13.50 -6.92 -21.78
CA TYR A 358 -13.51 -5.46 -21.74
C TYR A 358 -14.51 -4.84 -22.73
N THR A 359 -15.78 -4.75 -22.33
CA THR A 359 -16.89 -4.29 -23.19
C THR A 359 -16.80 -2.83 -23.64
N ASN A 360 -16.06 -1.99 -22.90
CA ASN A 360 -15.81 -0.58 -23.20
C ASN A 360 -14.30 -0.28 -23.36
N GLY A 361 -13.50 -1.30 -23.68
CA GLY A 361 -12.03 -1.22 -23.57
C GLY A 361 -11.56 -1.24 -22.11
N CYS A 362 -10.31 -0.87 -21.88
CA CYS A 362 -9.65 -0.93 -20.59
C CYS A 362 -8.59 0.17 -20.39
N ASP A 363 -8.46 0.61 -19.14
CA ASP A 363 -7.39 1.51 -18.67
C ASP A 363 -6.51 0.78 -17.66
N ILE A 364 -5.32 1.32 -17.38
CA ILE A 364 -4.53 0.90 -16.22
C ILE A 364 -5.20 1.44 -14.96
N PHE A 365 -5.25 0.61 -13.91
CA PHE A 365 -5.47 1.08 -12.54
C PHE A 365 -4.18 0.91 -11.73
N ILE A 366 -4.00 1.79 -10.75
CA ILE A 366 -2.95 1.67 -9.73
C ILE A 366 -3.61 1.91 -8.38
N SER A 367 -3.41 1.02 -7.42
CA SER A 367 -4.07 1.04 -6.11
C SER A 367 -3.10 0.72 -4.98
N ARG A 368 -3.24 1.38 -3.83
CA ARG A 368 -2.42 1.26 -2.61
C ARG A 368 -3.33 0.93 -1.42
N LEU A 369 -3.08 -0.19 -0.75
CA LEU A 369 -3.86 -0.66 0.41
C LEU A 369 -2.98 -0.71 1.66
N ASN A 370 -3.59 -0.47 2.83
CA ASN A 370 -2.90 -0.62 4.13
C ASN A 370 -2.51 -2.07 4.42
N GLU A 371 -1.62 -2.27 5.40
CA GLU A 371 -1.10 -3.60 5.78
C GLU A 371 -2.22 -4.62 6.10
N GLU A 372 -3.30 -4.19 6.74
CA GLU A 372 -4.43 -5.06 7.10
C GLU A 372 -5.43 -5.30 5.97
N GLY A 373 -5.29 -4.63 4.81
CA GLY A 373 -6.20 -4.73 3.67
C GLY A 373 -7.63 -4.26 3.95
N THR A 374 -7.80 -3.35 4.92
CA THR A 374 -9.10 -2.80 5.35
C THR A 374 -9.48 -1.52 4.60
N ASP A 375 -8.49 -0.77 4.11
CA ASP A 375 -8.67 0.56 3.56
C ASP A 375 -7.83 0.75 2.28
N LEU A 376 -8.40 1.47 1.31
CA LEU A 376 -7.75 1.87 0.08
C LEU A 376 -7.18 3.28 0.28
N LEU A 377 -5.86 3.35 0.45
CA LEU A 377 -5.13 4.58 0.81
C LEU A 377 -4.99 5.52 -0.38
N SER A 378 -4.72 4.98 -1.56
CA SER A 378 -4.83 5.70 -2.83
C SER A 378 -5.21 4.76 -3.98
N SER A 379 -5.86 5.31 -5.01
CA SER A 379 -6.21 4.56 -6.22
C SER A 379 -6.60 5.49 -7.37
N THR A 380 -5.99 5.29 -8.54
CA THR A 380 -6.14 6.13 -9.74
C THR A 380 -6.33 5.31 -11.00
N PHE A 381 -7.04 5.87 -11.99
CA PHE A 381 -6.93 5.45 -13.39
C PHE A 381 -5.65 6.02 -14.03
N LEU A 382 -5.22 5.40 -15.12
CA LEU A 382 -4.12 5.85 -15.97
C LEU A 382 -4.36 5.34 -17.42
N GLY A 383 -4.80 6.24 -18.31
CA GLY A 383 -5.11 5.89 -19.70
C GLY A 383 -5.55 7.09 -20.54
N GLY A 384 -5.57 6.91 -21.86
CA GLY A 384 -6.12 7.80 -22.89
C GLY A 384 -7.38 7.21 -23.52
N SER A 385 -7.61 7.45 -24.82
CA SER A 385 -8.88 7.12 -25.50
C SER A 385 -8.96 5.79 -26.25
N ASP A 386 -7.88 4.99 -26.21
CA ASP A 386 -7.80 3.61 -26.70
C ASP A 386 -7.34 2.69 -25.54
N ASN A 387 -7.17 1.39 -25.79
CA ASN A 387 -6.86 0.45 -24.71
C ASN A 387 -5.44 0.64 -24.13
N ASP A 388 -5.35 0.69 -22.81
CA ASP A 388 -4.11 0.93 -22.07
C ASP A 388 -3.76 -0.20 -21.10
N GLY A 389 -2.46 -0.39 -20.86
CA GLY A 389 -1.92 -1.45 -20.01
C GLY A 389 -1.95 -2.84 -20.62
N PHE A 390 -2.46 -2.99 -21.84
CA PHE A 390 -2.80 -4.27 -22.45
C PHE A 390 -2.06 -4.49 -23.77
N ASN A 391 -1.21 -5.51 -23.84
CA ASN A 391 -0.45 -5.84 -25.05
C ASN A 391 -1.30 -6.70 -26.02
N ASN A 392 -1.84 -6.11 -27.09
CA ASN A 392 -2.64 -6.85 -28.09
C ASN A 392 -1.91 -7.09 -29.42
N SER A 393 -0.62 -6.76 -29.50
CA SER A 393 0.17 -7.00 -30.71
C SER A 393 0.22 -8.49 -31.08
N THR A 394 0.11 -8.77 -32.38
CA THR A 394 0.14 -10.15 -32.91
C THR A 394 1.54 -10.74 -33.04
N THR A 395 2.58 -9.92 -32.86
CA THR A 395 3.99 -10.34 -32.86
C THR A 395 4.56 -10.39 -31.44
N LEU A 396 4.19 -9.45 -30.57
CA LEU A 396 4.69 -9.37 -29.19
C LEU A 396 3.99 -10.36 -28.22
N ARG A 397 2.72 -10.69 -28.43
CA ARG A 397 2.07 -11.77 -27.65
C ARG A 397 2.50 -13.13 -28.18
N TYR A 398 3.32 -13.84 -27.42
CA TYR A 398 3.87 -15.14 -27.81
C TYR A 398 3.43 -16.28 -26.89
N ASN A 399 3.34 -16.02 -25.58
CA ASN A 399 2.78 -16.93 -24.60
C ASN A 399 1.29 -16.64 -24.32
N TYR A 400 0.62 -17.59 -23.69
CA TYR A 400 -0.66 -17.35 -23.01
C TYR A 400 -0.51 -16.20 -22.01
N ALA A 401 -1.48 -15.29 -22.00
CA ALA A 401 -1.56 -14.13 -21.11
C ALA A 401 -0.41 -13.10 -21.18
N ASP A 402 0.42 -13.10 -22.22
CA ASP A 402 1.40 -12.02 -22.46
C ASP A 402 0.73 -10.64 -22.71
N GLN A 403 -0.59 -10.58 -22.79
CA GLN A 403 -1.34 -9.31 -22.83
C GLN A 403 -1.31 -8.55 -21.50
N MET A 404 -1.12 -9.24 -20.38
CA MET A 404 -1.16 -8.73 -19.01
C MET A 404 0.25 -8.49 -18.46
N ARG A 405 1.17 -8.08 -19.35
CA ARG A 405 2.54 -7.73 -18.99
C ARG A 405 2.59 -6.25 -18.62
N GLY A 406 3.18 -5.99 -17.47
CA GLY A 406 3.40 -4.65 -16.94
C GLY A 406 3.97 -4.75 -15.54
N GLU A 407 4.79 -3.80 -15.19
CA GLU A 407 5.53 -3.79 -13.94
C GLU A 407 5.19 -2.57 -13.10
N ILE A 408 5.17 -2.77 -11.78
CA ILE A 408 5.16 -1.70 -10.78
C ILE A 408 6.37 -1.87 -9.89
N ASP A 409 7.14 -0.80 -9.68
CA ASP A 409 8.21 -0.80 -8.69
C ASP A 409 8.32 0.58 -8.03
N ILE A 410 9.00 0.66 -6.89
CA ILE A 410 9.07 1.88 -6.09
C ILE A 410 10.54 2.23 -5.84
N ASP A 411 10.94 3.44 -6.23
CA ASP A 411 12.32 3.90 -6.06
C ASP A 411 12.67 4.18 -4.59
N THR A 412 13.95 4.35 -4.28
CA THR A 412 14.40 4.63 -2.90
C THR A 412 13.97 6.01 -2.38
N ASP A 413 13.43 6.87 -3.24
CA ASP A 413 12.82 8.17 -2.91
C ASP A 413 11.28 8.05 -2.71
N GLY A 414 10.71 6.83 -2.73
CA GLY A 414 9.28 6.55 -2.48
C GLY A 414 8.35 6.76 -3.68
N ASN A 415 8.88 6.84 -4.91
CA ASN A 415 8.07 7.13 -6.08
C ASN A 415 7.65 5.86 -6.83
N CYS A 416 6.38 5.78 -7.21
CA CYS A 416 5.82 4.65 -7.95
C CYS A 416 6.15 4.75 -9.45
N TYR A 417 6.81 3.74 -10.01
CA TYR A 417 7.10 3.60 -11.43
C TYR A 417 6.27 2.50 -12.06
N ILE A 418 5.67 2.78 -13.22
CA ILE A 418 4.98 1.81 -14.06
C ILE A 418 5.71 1.65 -15.39
N ALA A 419 5.88 0.40 -15.84
CA ALA A 419 6.24 0.07 -17.22
C ALA A 419 5.14 -0.82 -17.83
N SER A 420 4.63 -0.49 -19.02
CA SER A 420 3.63 -1.31 -19.73
C SER A 420 3.54 -0.90 -21.21
N SER A 421 2.38 -1.05 -21.85
CA SER A 421 2.11 -0.66 -23.24
C SER A 421 0.79 0.08 -23.42
N THR A 422 0.68 0.88 -24.48
CA THR A 422 -0.46 1.74 -24.80
C THR A 422 -0.80 1.70 -26.30
N PHE A 423 -2.10 1.76 -26.62
CA PHE A 423 -2.59 2.13 -27.95
C PHE A 423 -3.01 3.61 -28.03
N SER A 424 -3.18 4.27 -26.89
CA SER A 424 -3.69 5.64 -26.76
C SER A 424 -2.69 6.67 -27.30
N SER A 425 -3.06 7.36 -28.37
CA SER A 425 -2.28 8.51 -28.89
C SER A 425 -2.35 9.76 -27.99
N ASP A 426 -3.26 9.75 -27.02
CA ASP A 426 -3.51 10.80 -26.03
C ASP A 426 -3.30 10.32 -24.58
N PHE A 427 -2.49 9.27 -24.39
CA PHE A 427 -2.03 8.83 -23.06
C PHE A 427 -1.43 10.00 -22.26
N PRO A 428 -1.61 10.08 -20.93
CA PRO A 428 -1.20 11.21 -20.10
C PRO A 428 0.33 11.36 -20.00
N ILE A 429 0.92 12.05 -20.98
CA ILE A 429 2.35 12.44 -21.03
C ILE A 429 2.60 13.74 -20.27
N VAL A 430 3.43 13.65 -19.23
CA VAL A 430 3.86 14.76 -18.38
C VAL A 430 5.38 14.87 -18.45
N ASN A 431 5.89 16.08 -18.67
CA ASN A 431 7.32 16.44 -18.58
C ASN A 431 8.35 15.63 -19.43
N SER A 432 7.97 14.65 -20.26
CA SER A 432 8.95 13.88 -21.06
C SER A 432 9.62 14.68 -22.19
N LEU A 433 10.94 14.50 -22.31
CA LEU A 433 11.74 14.84 -23.49
C LEU A 433 12.26 13.61 -24.23
N ILE A 434 12.00 12.40 -23.73
CA ILE A 434 12.41 11.11 -24.33
C ILE A 434 11.58 10.86 -25.59
N GLN A 435 10.26 10.64 -25.43
CA GLN A 435 9.32 10.47 -26.54
C GLN A 435 7.91 10.96 -26.12
N PRO A 436 7.51 12.17 -26.56
CA PRO A 436 6.27 12.82 -26.10
C PRO A 436 5.01 12.43 -26.91
N ALA A 437 5.10 11.48 -27.84
CA ALA A 437 3.97 11.01 -28.66
C ALA A 437 4.21 9.56 -29.10
N ILE A 438 3.13 8.78 -29.24
CA ILE A 438 3.17 7.44 -29.85
C ILE A 438 3.73 7.52 -31.27
N ASN A 439 4.56 6.56 -31.64
CA ASN A 439 5.27 6.49 -32.92
C ASN A 439 4.89 5.22 -33.71
N GLY A 440 4.53 4.16 -33.00
CA GLY A 440 4.05 2.88 -33.51
C GLY A 440 2.53 2.71 -33.54
N GLY A 441 2.10 1.44 -33.60
CA GLY A 441 0.70 1.04 -33.44
C GLY A 441 0.31 0.80 -31.98
N GLN A 442 1.25 0.26 -31.23
CA GLN A 442 1.29 0.12 -29.78
C GLN A 442 2.72 0.51 -29.37
N ASP A 443 2.91 1.39 -28.39
CA ASP A 443 4.25 1.70 -27.86
C ASP A 443 4.35 1.25 -26.40
N GLY A 444 5.57 1.09 -25.89
CA GLY A 444 5.82 1.01 -24.46
C GLY A 444 5.50 2.33 -23.76
N ILE A 445 5.17 2.27 -22.47
CA ILE A 445 5.05 3.45 -21.59
C ILE A 445 5.93 3.32 -20.36
N ILE A 446 6.38 4.46 -19.86
CA ILE A 446 7.02 4.63 -18.55
C ILE A 446 6.30 5.77 -17.85
N VAL A 447 5.88 5.57 -16.60
CA VAL A 447 5.20 6.60 -15.79
C VAL A 447 5.82 6.62 -14.39
N LYS A 448 6.25 7.80 -13.93
CA LYS A 448 6.63 8.08 -12.54
C LYS A 448 5.54 8.88 -11.84
N LEU A 449 4.98 8.32 -10.78
CA LEU A 449 3.99 8.92 -9.88
C LEU A 449 4.60 9.21 -8.51
N ASP A 450 3.97 10.10 -7.74
CA ASP A 450 4.17 10.22 -6.30
C ASP A 450 3.60 9.01 -5.54
N LEU A 451 4.02 8.82 -4.28
CA LEU A 451 3.59 7.72 -3.41
C LEU A 451 2.06 7.69 -3.19
N ASP A 452 1.43 8.86 -3.19
CA ASP A 452 -0.01 9.03 -2.99
C ASP A 452 -0.84 8.88 -4.27
N LEU A 453 -0.20 8.61 -5.41
CA LEU A 453 -0.85 8.46 -6.73
C LEU A 453 -1.71 9.69 -7.12
N SER A 454 -1.30 10.87 -6.68
CA SER A 454 -2.00 12.16 -6.88
C SER A 454 -1.48 12.91 -8.12
N ALA A 455 -0.22 12.69 -8.50
CA ALA A 455 0.42 13.40 -9.59
C ALA A 455 1.47 12.56 -10.32
N ILE A 456 1.36 12.49 -11.66
CA ILE A 456 2.49 12.07 -12.50
C ILE A 456 3.59 13.14 -12.42
N GLN A 457 4.78 12.74 -12.00
CA GLN A 457 5.99 13.58 -12.00
C GLN A 457 6.56 13.70 -13.42
N TRP A 458 6.67 12.56 -14.11
CA TRP A 458 6.92 12.49 -15.54
C TRP A 458 6.41 11.17 -16.13
N SER A 459 6.12 11.17 -17.43
CA SER A 459 5.72 9.98 -18.18
C SER A 459 6.11 10.11 -19.65
N SER A 460 6.47 9.00 -20.29
CA SER A 460 6.92 8.93 -21.67
C SER A 460 6.36 7.70 -22.39
N TYR A 461 6.14 7.82 -23.70
CA TYR A 461 6.13 6.64 -24.57
C TYR A 461 7.57 6.12 -24.74
N PHE A 462 7.72 4.91 -25.28
CA PHE A 462 8.97 4.39 -25.82
C PHE A 462 8.69 3.36 -26.93
N GLY A 463 9.02 3.69 -28.18
CA GLY A 463 8.73 2.86 -29.35
C GLY A 463 9.31 3.40 -30.67
N GLY A 464 9.34 2.53 -31.67
CA GLY A 464 9.67 2.82 -33.06
C GLY A 464 8.42 3.03 -33.92
N SER A 465 8.33 2.41 -35.10
CA SER A 465 7.24 2.63 -36.07
C SER A 465 6.28 1.46 -36.27
N SER A 466 6.45 0.38 -35.50
CA SER A 466 5.63 -0.85 -35.49
C SER A 466 4.99 -1.03 -34.10
N ASP A 467 4.72 -2.25 -33.66
CA ASP A 467 4.29 -2.50 -32.28
C ASP A 467 5.52 -2.72 -31.38
N ASP A 468 5.53 -2.07 -30.22
CA ASP A 468 6.55 -2.12 -29.19
C ASP A 468 5.89 -2.25 -27.80
N ALA A 469 6.60 -2.79 -26.82
CA ALA A 469 6.13 -2.89 -25.44
C ALA A 469 7.28 -2.91 -24.43
N LEU A 470 7.00 -2.43 -23.21
CA LEU A 470 7.85 -2.59 -22.03
C LEU A 470 7.16 -3.55 -21.04
N TYR A 471 7.94 -4.41 -20.40
CA TYR A 471 7.42 -5.46 -19.52
C TYR A 471 7.95 -5.44 -18.10
N SER A 472 9.18 -4.96 -17.90
CA SER A 472 9.89 -5.00 -16.62
C SER A 472 10.86 -3.82 -16.52
N LEU A 473 11.13 -3.40 -15.30
CA LEU A 473 11.96 -2.24 -14.97
C LEU A 473 12.83 -2.52 -13.72
N ALA A 474 13.95 -1.81 -13.61
CA ALA A 474 14.86 -1.86 -12.46
C ALA A 474 15.58 -0.52 -12.27
N PHE A 475 16.06 -0.21 -11.07
CA PHE A 475 16.75 1.03 -10.75
C PHE A 475 18.22 0.80 -10.39
N ASP A 476 19.11 1.66 -10.87
CA ASP A 476 20.51 1.69 -10.40
C ASP A 476 20.69 2.43 -9.07
N SER A 477 21.91 2.37 -8.55
CA SER A 477 22.34 3.06 -7.32
C SER A 477 22.13 4.59 -7.29
N ASN A 478 21.72 5.23 -8.39
CA ASN A 478 21.39 6.67 -8.45
C ASN A 478 19.88 6.94 -8.60
N ASN A 479 19.04 5.89 -8.63
CA ASN A 479 17.63 5.87 -9.05
C ASN A 479 17.41 6.14 -10.56
N ASP A 480 18.45 6.07 -11.42
CA ASP A 480 18.23 6.08 -12.87
C ASP A 480 17.61 4.72 -13.30
N LEU A 481 16.74 4.77 -14.31
CA LEU A 481 15.80 3.69 -14.64
C LEU A 481 16.30 2.85 -15.81
N TYR A 482 16.34 1.53 -15.66
CA TYR A 482 16.44 0.60 -16.78
C TYR A 482 15.07 -0.03 -17.03
N ALA A 483 14.71 -0.23 -18.30
CA ALA A 483 13.52 -0.97 -18.68
C ALA A 483 13.79 -1.85 -19.92
N CYS A 484 13.14 -3.01 -19.98
CA CYS A 484 13.27 -3.96 -21.09
C CYS A 484 11.92 -4.37 -21.69
N GLY A 485 11.97 -4.94 -22.89
CA GLY A 485 10.79 -5.47 -23.56
C GLY A 485 11.08 -6.09 -24.92
N GLY A 486 10.08 -6.03 -25.79
CA GLY A 486 10.13 -6.53 -27.17
C GLY A 486 9.72 -5.45 -28.18
N THR A 487 10.37 -5.46 -29.34
CA THR A 487 10.18 -4.47 -30.40
C THR A 487 10.03 -5.13 -31.78
N SER A 488 8.95 -4.83 -32.50
CA SER A 488 8.80 -5.15 -33.94
C SER A 488 9.29 -4.01 -34.84
N SER A 489 9.96 -3.00 -34.28
CA SER A 489 10.36 -1.78 -34.96
C SER A 489 11.82 -1.81 -35.41
N ASP A 490 12.07 -1.63 -36.70
CA ASP A 490 13.43 -1.53 -37.27
C ASP A 490 14.16 -0.21 -36.96
N ASN A 491 13.53 0.63 -36.13
CA ASN A 491 13.88 2.04 -35.90
C ASN A 491 13.69 2.49 -34.43
N LEU A 492 13.75 1.58 -33.46
CA LEU A 492 13.79 1.93 -32.03
C LEU A 492 14.98 2.86 -31.73
N ALA A 493 14.83 3.77 -30.76
CA ALA A 493 15.89 4.70 -30.38
C ALA A 493 17.02 3.98 -29.62
N THR A 494 18.19 3.84 -30.26
CA THR A 494 19.41 3.22 -29.68
C THR A 494 20.57 4.22 -29.57
N SER A 495 21.54 3.92 -28.71
CA SER A 495 22.72 4.77 -28.51
C SER A 495 23.90 4.36 -29.39
N ASN A 496 24.60 5.33 -29.98
CA ASN A 496 25.76 5.08 -30.84
C ASN A 496 26.89 4.39 -30.05
N GLY A 497 27.21 3.15 -30.41
CA GLY A 497 28.24 2.35 -29.73
C GLY A 497 27.72 1.54 -28.54
N SER A 498 26.40 1.37 -28.42
CA SER A 498 25.80 0.30 -27.62
C SER A 498 26.10 -1.08 -28.22
N TYR A 499 25.72 -2.15 -27.51
CA TYR A 499 26.08 -3.53 -27.85
C TYR A 499 25.56 -3.95 -29.25
N ALA A 500 24.28 -3.68 -29.51
CA ALA A 500 23.62 -3.82 -30.79
C ALA A 500 22.78 -2.55 -31.08
N PRO A 501 23.30 -1.60 -31.89
CA PRO A 501 22.60 -0.35 -32.19
C PRO A 501 21.60 -0.48 -33.35
N ASP A 502 21.72 -1.52 -34.18
CA ASP A 502 20.85 -1.78 -35.34
C ASP A 502 19.92 -2.97 -35.05
N TYR A 503 18.70 -2.95 -35.61
CA TYR A 503 17.73 -4.06 -35.56
C TYR A 503 18.36 -5.35 -36.12
N LEU A 504 18.21 -6.45 -35.38
CA LEU A 504 18.93 -7.72 -35.58
C LEU A 504 18.18 -8.66 -36.53
N GLY A 505 16.85 -8.78 -36.42
CA GLY A 505 16.06 -9.47 -37.43
C GLY A 505 14.68 -10.00 -36.98
N GLY A 506 14.33 -11.19 -37.44
CA GLY A 506 13.10 -11.87 -37.04
C GLY A 506 11.78 -11.11 -37.25
N SER A 507 10.88 -11.29 -36.29
CA SER A 507 9.59 -10.60 -36.18
C SER A 507 9.49 -9.67 -34.97
N VAL A 508 10.36 -9.89 -33.98
CA VAL A 508 10.52 -9.12 -32.75
C VAL A 508 11.97 -9.30 -32.31
N ASP A 509 12.63 -8.21 -31.91
CA ASP A 509 13.89 -8.23 -31.16
C ASP A 509 13.65 -7.91 -29.68
N ALA A 510 14.52 -8.37 -28.79
CA ALA A 510 14.55 -7.87 -27.42
C ALA A 510 15.29 -6.53 -27.36
N PHE A 511 14.99 -5.70 -26.37
CA PHE A 511 15.75 -4.49 -26.11
C PHE A 511 15.86 -4.17 -24.62
N VAL A 512 16.86 -3.34 -24.28
CA VAL A 512 16.99 -2.71 -22.97
C VAL A 512 17.42 -1.25 -23.13
N SER A 513 16.85 -0.38 -22.32
CA SER A 513 17.07 1.07 -22.34
C SER A 513 17.26 1.62 -20.94
N HIS A 514 18.20 2.56 -20.80
CA HIS A 514 18.56 3.28 -19.58
C HIS A 514 18.15 4.74 -19.71
N PHE A 515 17.38 5.24 -18.75
CA PHE A 515 16.74 6.55 -18.75
C PHE A 515 17.14 7.31 -17.49
N SER A 516 17.39 8.61 -17.62
CA SER A 516 17.61 9.47 -16.45
C SER A 516 16.34 9.54 -15.59
N LYS A 517 16.50 9.56 -14.27
CA LYS A 517 15.41 9.49 -13.29
C LYS A 517 14.41 10.65 -13.33
N ASP A 518 14.75 11.72 -14.03
CA ASP A 518 13.92 12.88 -14.31
C ASP A 518 13.10 12.78 -15.61
N GLY A 519 13.22 11.67 -16.35
CA GLY A 519 12.48 11.44 -17.61
C GLY A 519 12.92 12.32 -18.78
N GLN A 520 14.08 12.99 -18.67
CA GLN A 520 14.53 13.96 -19.67
C GLN A 520 15.46 13.35 -20.73
N THR A 521 16.16 12.26 -20.42
CA THR A 521 17.24 11.73 -21.28
C THR A 521 17.17 10.21 -21.38
N LEU A 522 17.16 9.69 -22.61
CA LEU A 522 17.59 8.33 -22.89
C LEU A 522 19.13 8.33 -22.85
N LEU A 523 19.71 7.68 -21.84
CA LEU A 523 21.15 7.61 -21.64
C LEU A 523 21.75 6.62 -22.65
N ASN A 524 21.43 5.33 -22.48
CA ASN A 524 21.93 4.24 -23.28
C ASN A 524 20.77 3.34 -23.72
N SER A 525 20.84 2.75 -24.92
CA SER A 525 19.83 1.79 -25.42
C SER A 525 20.44 0.85 -26.45
N THR A 526 20.05 -0.43 -26.39
CA THR A 526 20.52 -1.51 -27.26
C THR A 526 19.41 -2.52 -27.54
N TYR A 527 19.45 -3.09 -28.74
CA TYR A 527 18.79 -4.37 -29.00
C TYR A 527 19.58 -5.52 -28.32
N TYR A 528 18.96 -6.68 -28.20
CA TYR A 528 19.57 -7.95 -27.81
C TYR A 528 18.82 -9.10 -28.50
N GLY A 529 19.51 -10.18 -28.87
CA GLY A 529 18.89 -11.31 -29.57
C GLY A 529 19.66 -11.79 -30.79
N SER A 530 18.92 -12.25 -31.80
CA SER A 530 19.41 -12.96 -32.99
C SER A 530 18.77 -12.40 -34.28
N ASP A 531 18.84 -13.14 -35.39
CA ASP A 531 18.07 -12.80 -36.60
C ASP A 531 16.68 -13.49 -36.67
N GLN A 532 16.27 -14.11 -35.56
CA GLN A 532 14.97 -14.76 -35.35
C GLN A 532 14.11 -13.96 -34.35
N TYR A 533 13.05 -14.56 -33.81
CA TYR A 533 12.24 -13.95 -32.76
C TYR A 533 13.01 -13.94 -31.43
N ASP A 534 13.05 -12.80 -30.75
CA ASP A 534 13.68 -12.58 -29.44
C ASP A 534 12.84 -11.58 -28.61
N GLN A 535 12.64 -11.81 -27.31
CA GLN A 535 12.02 -10.86 -26.36
C GLN A 535 12.62 -10.97 -24.96
N SER A 536 12.82 -9.83 -24.28
CA SER A 536 13.23 -9.77 -22.86
C SER A 536 12.02 -9.48 -21.98
N TYR A 537 11.66 -10.40 -21.09
CA TYR A 537 10.51 -10.25 -20.20
C TYR A 537 10.88 -9.61 -18.86
N PHE A 538 12.09 -9.84 -18.37
CA PHE A 538 12.57 -9.35 -17.08
C PHE A 538 13.94 -8.70 -17.17
N ILE A 539 14.16 -7.71 -16.32
CA ILE A 539 15.44 -7.04 -16.08
C ILE A 539 15.73 -6.99 -14.58
N GLU A 540 16.98 -7.24 -14.21
CA GLU A 540 17.49 -7.14 -12.84
C GLU A 540 18.89 -6.55 -12.85
N LEU A 541 19.28 -5.85 -11.77
CA LEU A 541 20.62 -5.30 -11.62
C LEU A 541 21.37 -5.99 -10.47
N ASP A 542 22.66 -6.26 -10.64
CA ASP A 542 23.51 -6.60 -9.49
C ASP A 542 24.03 -5.35 -8.75
N LYS A 543 24.68 -5.56 -7.60
CA LYS A 543 25.25 -4.51 -6.74
C LYS A 543 26.33 -3.61 -7.37
N LEU A 544 26.72 -3.86 -8.61
CA LEU A 544 27.63 -3.02 -9.40
C LEU A 544 26.89 -2.35 -10.58
N ASP A 545 25.56 -2.31 -10.52
CA ASP A 545 24.65 -1.82 -11.55
C ASP A 545 24.84 -2.55 -12.91
N GLN A 546 25.32 -3.81 -12.91
CA GLN A 546 25.38 -4.62 -14.13
C GLN A 546 24.00 -5.18 -14.46
N VAL A 547 23.65 -5.20 -15.75
CA VAL A 547 22.29 -5.37 -16.25
C VAL A 547 22.06 -6.80 -16.71
N TYR A 548 21.14 -7.52 -16.08
CA TYR A 548 20.79 -8.88 -16.43
C TYR A 548 19.42 -8.90 -17.11
N LEU A 549 19.29 -9.68 -18.18
CA LEU A 549 18.03 -9.89 -18.89
C LEU A 549 17.64 -11.37 -18.86
N PHE A 550 16.37 -11.64 -18.59
CA PHE A 550 15.76 -12.96 -18.77
C PHE A 550 14.62 -12.86 -19.77
N GLY A 551 14.69 -13.71 -20.79
CA GLY A 551 13.76 -13.69 -21.90
C GLY A 551 13.77 -14.98 -22.71
N GLN A 552 13.12 -14.91 -23.87
CA GLN A 552 12.93 -16.07 -24.74
C GLN A 552 13.24 -15.74 -26.20
N SER A 553 13.59 -16.77 -26.97
CA SER A 553 14.17 -16.66 -28.31
C SER A 553 13.87 -17.89 -29.16
N LEU A 554 13.91 -17.73 -30.49
CA LEU A 554 13.99 -18.83 -31.47
C LEU A 554 15.38 -18.92 -32.15
N ALA A 555 16.41 -18.33 -31.54
CA ALA A 555 17.77 -18.37 -32.05
C ALA A 555 18.30 -19.82 -32.13
N PRO A 556 18.86 -20.26 -33.27
CA PRO A 556 19.26 -21.66 -33.46
C PRO A 556 20.56 -22.01 -32.73
N ASP A 557 20.72 -23.30 -32.40
CA ASP A 557 21.95 -23.91 -31.90
C ASP A 557 22.62 -23.14 -30.73
N ASN A 558 23.75 -22.49 -30.98
CA ASN A 558 24.59 -21.82 -29.97
C ASN A 558 24.54 -20.28 -30.07
N THR A 559 23.58 -19.71 -30.81
CA THR A 559 23.64 -18.31 -31.26
C THR A 559 23.74 -17.30 -30.11
N LEU A 560 23.06 -17.56 -28.99
CA LEU A 560 23.06 -16.72 -27.78
C LEU A 560 23.97 -17.26 -26.65
N ILE A 561 24.96 -18.10 -26.94
CA ILE A 561 25.90 -18.62 -25.93
C ILE A 561 27.23 -17.87 -26.02
N PHE A 562 27.54 -17.07 -25.00
CA PHE A 562 28.77 -16.28 -24.88
C PHE A 562 29.31 -16.34 -23.44
N ASN A 563 30.58 -16.73 -23.25
CA ASN A 563 31.27 -16.85 -21.95
C ASN A 563 30.63 -17.73 -20.85
N ALA A 564 29.40 -18.23 -21.00
CA ALA A 564 28.78 -19.16 -20.06
C ALA A 564 29.41 -20.56 -20.09
N VAL A 565 29.35 -21.26 -18.94
CA VAL A 565 29.84 -22.65 -18.81
C VAL A 565 28.68 -23.65 -18.83
N PHE A 566 27.58 -23.35 -18.11
CA PHE A 566 26.32 -24.04 -18.29
C PHE A 566 25.58 -23.48 -19.52
N SER A 567 25.09 -24.36 -20.38
CA SER A 567 24.17 -24.04 -21.48
C SER A 567 23.48 -25.31 -21.98
N GLN A 568 22.26 -25.16 -22.52
CA GLN A 568 21.56 -26.19 -23.28
C GLN A 568 21.28 -25.64 -24.68
N PRO A 569 22.18 -25.86 -25.66
CA PRO A 569 22.01 -25.42 -27.04
C PRO A 569 20.65 -25.76 -27.66
N ASN A 570 20.22 -24.93 -28.61
CA ASN A 570 18.95 -25.06 -29.32
C ASN A 570 17.74 -25.05 -28.37
N SER A 571 17.74 -24.17 -27.37
CA SER A 571 16.65 -24.00 -26.41
C SER A 571 16.13 -22.58 -26.42
N GLY A 572 14.84 -22.40 -26.13
CA GLY A 572 14.17 -21.13 -26.33
C GLY A 572 14.30 -20.11 -25.20
N GLN A 573 14.91 -20.41 -24.05
CA GLN A 573 15.10 -19.42 -22.98
C GLN A 573 16.52 -18.90 -22.95
N PHE A 574 16.70 -17.60 -22.71
CA PHE A 574 18.02 -16.99 -22.56
C PHE A 574 18.15 -16.23 -21.24
N VAL A 575 19.38 -16.18 -20.74
CA VAL A 575 19.83 -15.24 -19.70
C VAL A 575 21.09 -14.56 -20.20
N CYS A 576 21.19 -13.25 -20.05
CA CYS A 576 22.41 -12.51 -20.37
C CYS A 576 22.75 -11.43 -19.34
N LYS A 577 23.98 -10.94 -19.41
CA LYS A 577 24.52 -9.87 -18.58
C LYS A 577 25.28 -8.87 -19.43
N LEU A 578 24.81 -7.63 -19.43
CA LEU A 578 25.44 -6.46 -20.03
C LEU A 578 26.09 -5.62 -18.92
N ASN A 579 27.09 -4.81 -19.28
CA ASN A 579 27.53 -3.74 -18.39
C ASN A 579 26.47 -2.63 -18.25
N SER A 580 26.56 -1.82 -17.19
CA SER A 580 25.67 -0.66 -16.95
C SER A 580 25.53 0.25 -18.18
N GLU A 581 26.63 0.45 -18.91
CA GLU A 581 26.67 1.26 -20.14
C GLU A 581 26.02 0.59 -21.38
N LEU A 582 25.40 -0.59 -21.26
CA LEU A 582 24.72 -1.33 -22.33
C LEU A 582 25.54 -1.48 -23.64
N ASN A 583 26.86 -1.56 -23.53
CA ASN A 583 27.79 -1.59 -24.66
C ASN A 583 28.69 -2.84 -24.74
N THR A 584 28.74 -3.62 -23.67
CA THR A 584 29.54 -4.84 -23.56
C THR A 584 28.68 -5.95 -22.97
N LEU A 585 28.63 -7.08 -23.67
CA LEU A 585 28.10 -8.34 -23.15
C LEU A 585 29.20 -9.05 -22.36
N ASP A 586 28.93 -9.35 -21.09
CA ASP A 586 29.87 -10.07 -20.22
C ASP A 586 29.67 -11.58 -20.37
N PHE A 587 28.43 -12.06 -20.28
CA PHE A 587 28.03 -13.42 -20.62
C PHE A 587 26.60 -13.48 -21.18
N SER A 588 26.30 -14.58 -21.88
CA SER A 588 24.95 -15.03 -22.17
C SER A 588 24.88 -16.55 -22.27
N THR A 589 23.73 -17.12 -21.91
CA THR A 589 23.45 -18.56 -22.04
C THR A 589 22.02 -18.80 -22.50
N VAL A 590 21.76 -20.03 -22.96
CA VAL A 590 20.41 -20.54 -23.19
C VAL A 590 20.15 -21.81 -22.40
N PHE A 591 18.91 -22.00 -21.96
CA PHE A 591 18.45 -23.18 -21.22
C PHE A 591 17.08 -23.64 -21.75
N GLY A 592 16.76 -24.92 -21.55
CA GLY A 592 15.53 -25.53 -22.05
C GLY A 592 15.68 -26.98 -22.52
N SER A 593 14.72 -27.46 -23.32
CA SER A 593 14.65 -28.87 -23.76
C SER A 593 15.63 -29.24 -24.88
N GLY A 594 16.28 -28.25 -25.51
CA GLY A 594 17.07 -28.45 -26.72
C GLY A 594 16.23 -28.69 -27.99
N SER A 595 14.91 -28.48 -27.93
CA SER A 595 13.97 -28.70 -29.04
C SER A 595 14.01 -27.65 -30.16
N GLY A 596 14.50 -26.44 -29.86
CA GLY A 596 14.43 -25.25 -30.71
C GLY A 596 13.12 -24.47 -30.56
N GLY A 597 12.25 -24.87 -29.62
CA GLY A 597 11.07 -24.14 -29.20
C GLY A 597 11.29 -23.41 -27.87
N ILE A 598 10.29 -22.61 -27.48
CA ILE A 598 10.18 -21.95 -26.18
C ILE A 598 9.51 -22.92 -25.23
N ASP A 599 10.14 -23.24 -24.10
CA ASP A 599 9.67 -24.30 -23.19
C ASP A 599 8.73 -23.80 -22.08
N ILE A 600 8.89 -22.54 -21.66
CA ILE A 600 8.18 -21.91 -20.54
C ILE A 600 7.84 -20.46 -20.86
N SER A 601 6.73 -19.95 -20.29
CA SER A 601 6.44 -18.53 -20.18
C SER A 601 7.11 -17.98 -18.91
N PRO A 602 8.00 -16.97 -18.98
CA PRO A 602 8.63 -16.38 -17.81
C PRO A 602 7.61 -15.76 -16.83
N THR A 603 7.80 -15.95 -15.53
CA THR A 603 6.93 -15.38 -14.46
C THR A 603 7.66 -14.63 -13.36
N ALA A 604 8.94 -14.91 -13.11
CA ALA A 604 9.73 -14.18 -12.13
C ALA A 604 11.23 -14.22 -12.49
N PHE A 605 11.96 -13.20 -12.06
CA PHE A 605 13.41 -13.08 -12.17
C PHE A 605 14.01 -12.49 -10.88
N LEU A 606 15.28 -12.78 -10.59
CA LEU A 606 16.07 -12.13 -9.55
C LEU A 606 17.57 -12.35 -9.80
N VAL A 607 18.38 -11.35 -9.47
CA VAL A 607 19.83 -11.53 -9.20
C VAL A 607 20.10 -11.25 -7.72
N ASP A 608 20.67 -12.21 -6.98
CA ASP A 608 20.95 -12.03 -5.56
C ASP A 608 22.26 -11.27 -5.26
N ALA A 609 22.50 -10.94 -3.98
CA ALA A 609 23.71 -10.24 -3.53
C ALA A 609 25.03 -11.00 -3.81
N CYS A 610 24.97 -12.26 -4.23
CA CYS A 610 26.08 -13.11 -4.64
C CYS A 610 26.11 -13.37 -6.16
N ASN A 611 25.35 -12.60 -6.94
CA ASN A 611 25.21 -12.69 -8.39
C ASN A 611 24.60 -14.02 -8.88
N ARG A 612 23.88 -14.76 -8.03
CA ARG A 612 23.13 -15.92 -8.50
C ARG A 612 21.86 -15.47 -9.18
N ILE A 613 21.48 -16.22 -10.20
CA ILE A 613 20.43 -15.82 -11.13
C ILE A 613 19.28 -16.81 -11.03
N TYR A 614 18.12 -16.32 -10.62
CA TYR A 614 16.92 -17.10 -10.35
C TYR A 614 15.91 -16.82 -11.46
N CYS A 615 15.51 -17.85 -12.20
CA CYS A 615 14.47 -17.75 -13.22
C CYS A 615 13.29 -18.67 -12.85
N SER A 616 12.07 -18.17 -13.04
CA SER A 616 10.85 -18.95 -12.93
C SER A 616 9.97 -18.77 -14.16
N GLY A 617 9.26 -19.84 -14.53
CA GLY A 617 8.19 -19.79 -15.51
C GLY A 617 7.35 -21.07 -15.47
N TRP A 618 6.38 -21.18 -16.36
CA TRP A 618 5.52 -22.36 -16.50
C TRP A 618 5.43 -22.80 -17.97
N GLY A 619 5.39 -24.10 -18.21
CA GLY A 619 5.27 -24.67 -19.57
C GLY A 619 3.92 -25.33 -19.81
N GLY A 620 3.69 -25.82 -21.03
CA GLY A 620 2.64 -26.82 -21.30
C GLY A 620 1.44 -26.39 -22.12
N THR A 621 0.45 -27.28 -22.10
CA THR A 621 -0.63 -27.36 -23.12
C THR A 621 -1.55 -26.14 -23.18
N THR A 622 -1.58 -25.31 -22.12
CA THR A 622 -2.30 -24.03 -22.11
C THR A 622 -1.77 -23.08 -23.21
N ASN A 623 -0.45 -23.07 -23.48
CA ASN A 623 0.15 -22.29 -24.57
C ASN A 623 -0.23 -22.82 -25.97
N ASP A 624 -0.29 -24.15 -26.15
CA ASP A 624 -0.70 -24.78 -27.42
C ASP A 624 -2.15 -24.44 -27.82
N SER A 625 -3.02 -24.27 -26.82
CA SER A 625 -4.47 -24.19 -27.00
C SER A 625 -4.95 -23.00 -27.84
N ILE A 626 -4.13 -21.95 -27.99
CA ILE A 626 -4.49 -20.69 -28.69
C ILE A 626 -3.65 -20.42 -29.96
N HIS A 627 -2.73 -21.32 -30.33
CA HIS A 627 -1.84 -21.16 -31.50
C HIS A 627 -0.94 -19.89 -31.48
N LEU A 628 -0.49 -19.44 -30.30
CA LEU A 628 0.29 -18.19 -30.15
C LEU A 628 1.80 -18.35 -30.37
N GLY A 629 2.30 -19.59 -30.42
CA GLY A 629 3.67 -19.96 -30.78
C GLY A 629 3.77 -21.47 -30.95
N PRO A 630 4.96 -22.05 -31.18
CA PRO A 630 5.22 -23.43 -30.79
C PRO A 630 5.09 -23.51 -29.27
N GLY A 631 3.99 -24.09 -28.77
CA GLY A 631 3.73 -24.19 -27.33
C GLY A 631 4.82 -24.99 -26.63
N GLY A 632 5.27 -24.46 -25.50
CA GLY A 632 6.30 -25.09 -24.68
C GLY A 632 5.79 -26.29 -23.92
N SER A 633 6.72 -27.15 -23.52
CA SER A 633 6.49 -28.19 -22.53
C SER A 633 7.62 -28.16 -21.52
N THR A 634 7.31 -28.43 -20.26
CA THR A 634 8.34 -28.67 -19.24
C THR A 634 9.09 -30.00 -19.42
N SER A 635 8.63 -30.86 -20.33
CA SER A 635 9.31 -32.12 -20.68
C SER A 635 10.76 -31.89 -21.15
N ASP A 636 11.66 -32.80 -20.76
CA ASP A 636 13.10 -32.76 -21.08
C ASP A 636 13.86 -31.52 -20.57
N LEU A 637 13.24 -30.63 -19.77
CA LEU A 637 13.96 -29.63 -18.98
C LEU A 637 14.86 -30.30 -17.94
N VAL A 638 16.03 -29.71 -17.69
CA VAL A 638 17.02 -30.30 -16.78
C VAL A 638 16.62 -30.08 -15.33
N THR A 639 16.33 -31.15 -14.61
CA THR A 639 16.24 -31.10 -13.15
C THR A 639 17.61 -31.34 -12.54
N THR A 640 17.87 -30.66 -11.43
CA THR A 640 18.98 -31.07 -10.58
C THR A 640 18.49 -32.21 -9.67
N PHE A 641 19.42 -33.04 -9.24
CA PHE A 641 19.17 -34.17 -8.33
C PHE A 641 18.63 -33.75 -6.93
N ASP A 642 18.60 -32.44 -6.65
CA ASP A 642 17.99 -31.76 -5.51
C ASP A 642 16.59 -31.15 -5.78
N ALA A 643 16.01 -31.42 -6.95
CA ALA A 643 14.67 -30.99 -7.30
C ALA A 643 13.62 -31.40 -6.26
N PHE A 644 12.66 -30.51 -6.02
CA PHE A 644 11.46 -30.83 -5.25
C PHE A 644 10.56 -31.82 -6.00
N GLN A 645 10.42 -31.63 -7.32
CA GLN A 645 9.87 -32.58 -8.29
C GLN A 645 10.85 -32.70 -9.47
N ASP A 646 11.33 -33.91 -9.72
CA ASP A 646 12.27 -34.26 -10.79
C ASP A 646 11.60 -34.75 -12.08
N GLU A 647 10.31 -35.11 -12.00
CA GLU A 647 9.42 -35.45 -13.12
C GLU A 647 8.33 -34.37 -13.28
N THR A 648 7.72 -34.31 -14.46
CA THR A 648 6.69 -33.33 -14.87
C THR A 648 5.66 -34.00 -15.78
N ASP A 649 4.41 -33.53 -15.77
CA ASP A 649 3.38 -33.97 -16.73
C ASP A 649 3.53 -33.27 -18.11
N GLY A 650 4.39 -32.26 -18.18
CA GLY A 650 4.63 -31.40 -19.33
C GLY A 650 3.98 -30.01 -19.24
N SER A 651 3.22 -29.72 -18.18
CA SER A 651 2.49 -28.47 -17.90
C SER A 651 2.66 -27.95 -16.47
N ASP A 652 3.89 -28.01 -15.94
CA ASP A 652 4.25 -27.57 -14.59
C ASP A 652 4.92 -26.19 -14.55
N PHE A 653 5.12 -25.64 -13.35
CA PHE A 653 6.13 -24.60 -13.13
C PHE A 653 7.52 -25.19 -13.18
N TYR A 654 8.48 -24.37 -13.57
CA TYR A 654 9.90 -24.68 -13.56
C TYR A 654 10.68 -23.55 -12.88
N LEU A 655 11.51 -23.93 -11.92
CA LEU A 655 12.42 -23.07 -11.17
C LEU A 655 13.83 -23.48 -11.55
N ILE A 656 14.67 -22.52 -11.95
CA ILE A 656 16.06 -22.77 -12.33
C ILE A 656 16.95 -21.67 -11.75
N ILE A 657 18.07 -22.06 -11.13
CA ILE A 657 18.97 -21.15 -10.43
C ILE A 657 20.41 -21.41 -10.86
N PHE A 658 21.07 -20.38 -11.34
CA PHE A 658 22.47 -20.42 -11.78
C PHE A 658 23.39 -19.75 -10.75
N GLU A 659 24.61 -20.27 -10.59
CA GLU A 659 25.70 -19.47 -10.00
C GLU A 659 26.15 -18.37 -10.98
N ASP A 660 26.90 -17.39 -10.44
CA ASP A 660 27.52 -16.24 -11.14
C ASP A 660 28.06 -16.59 -12.54
N ASP A 661 27.81 -15.70 -13.51
CA ASP A 661 28.05 -15.84 -14.95
C ASP A 661 27.58 -17.18 -15.59
N ALA A 662 26.53 -17.79 -15.05
CA ALA A 662 26.03 -19.12 -15.44
C ALA A 662 27.13 -20.21 -15.45
N ASN A 663 28.05 -20.14 -14.48
CA ASN A 663 29.19 -21.06 -14.37
C ASN A 663 28.78 -22.50 -14.02
N THR A 664 27.71 -22.67 -13.23
CA THR A 664 27.06 -23.95 -12.98
C THR A 664 25.60 -23.74 -12.66
N LEU A 665 24.80 -24.78 -12.89
CA LEU A 665 23.46 -24.89 -12.36
C LEU A 665 23.53 -25.21 -10.85
N SER A 666 22.84 -24.45 -10.02
CA SER A 666 22.78 -24.62 -8.56
C SER A 666 21.60 -25.48 -8.13
N PHE A 667 20.43 -25.21 -8.72
CA PHE A 667 19.15 -25.88 -8.45
C PHE A 667 18.26 -25.80 -9.70
N ALA A 668 17.51 -26.86 -9.99
CA ALA A 668 16.43 -26.84 -10.96
C ALA A 668 15.34 -27.87 -10.61
N SER A 669 14.08 -27.45 -10.60
CA SER A 669 12.94 -28.27 -10.16
C SER A 669 11.65 -27.91 -10.88
N PHE A 670 10.76 -28.88 -11.01
CA PHE A 670 9.35 -28.62 -11.31
C PHE A 670 8.56 -28.23 -10.05
N PHE A 671 7.38 -27.65 -10.25
CA PHE A 671 6.34 -27.50 -9.23
C PHE A 671 4.93 -27.56 -9.87
N GLY A 672 4.15 -28.61 -9.56
CA GLY A 672 2.76 -28.74 -10.03
C GLY A 672 2.17 -30.13 -9.83
N GLY A 673 0.98 -30.36 -10.39
CA GLY A 673 0.13 -31.53 -10.20
C GLY A 673 0.48 -32.73 -11.10
N ASP A 674 -0.49 -33.60 -11.33
CA ASP A 674 -0.37 -34.76 -12.24
C ASP A 674 -1.51 -34.86 -13.26
N GLN A 675 -2.46 -33.91 -13.23
CA GLN A 675 -3.69 -33.90 -14.05
C GLN A 675 -4.08 -32.50 -14.53
N ALA A 676 -3.89 -31.47 -13.70
CA ALA A 676 -4.13 -30.08 -14.07
C ALA A 676 -2.93 -29.50 -14.84
N ALA A 677 -3.23 -28.61 -15.81
CA ALA A 677 -2.19 -27.81 -16.45
C ALA A 677 -2.01 -26.52 -15.66
N GLU A 678 -1.01 -26.50 -14.77
CA GLU A 678 -0.67 -25.32 -13.98
C GLU A 678 -0.11 -24.18 -14.85
N HIS A 679 -0.56 -22.96 -14.57
CA HIS A 679 -0.11 -21.76 -15.31
C HIS A 679 -0.30 -20.48 -14.48
N VAL A 680 0.12 -19.33 -14.99
CA VAL A 680 -0.45 -18.03 -14.58
C VAL A 680 -1.31 -17.45 -15.70
N ASP A 681 -2.33 -16.70 -15.31
CA ASP A 681 -3.22 -15.96 -16.23
C ASP A 681 -2.71 -14.55 -16.57
N GLY A 682 -1.44 -14.26 -16.25
CA GLY A 682 -0.75 -13.01 -16.58
C GLY A 682 0.21 -12.57 -15.48
N GLY A 683 0.88 -11.43 -15.68
CA GLY A 683 1.57 -10.70 -14.62
C GLY A 683 3.00 -11.14 -14.24
N THR A 684 3.53 -10.46 -13.22
CA THR A 684 4.85 -10.69 -12.61
C THR A 684 4.71 -11.24 -11.19
N SER A 685 5.39 -12.33 -10.89
CA SER A 685 5.66 -12.80 -9.53
C SER A 685 7.10 -12.48 -9.12
N ARG A 686 7.41 -12.49 -7.82
CA ARG A 686 8.73 -12.09 -7.31
C ARG A 686 9.47 -13.17 -6.53
N PHE A 687 10.80 -13.10 -6.60
CA PHE A 687 11.65 -13.66 -5.55
C PHE A 687 12.04 -12.54 -4.58
N ASN A 688 12.31 -12.85 -3.32
CA ASN A 688 12.94 -11.87 -2.41
C ASN A 688 14.47 -11.90 -2.51
N LYS A 689 15.14 -10.88 -1.96
CA LYS A 689 16.62 -10.75 -2.00
C LYS A 689 17.42 -11.90 -1.36
N LYS A 690 16.75 -12.90 -0.75
CA LYS A 690 17.33 -14.19 -0.32
C LYS A 690 17.21 -15.33 -1.35
N GLY A 691 16.54 -15.12 -2.47
CA GLY A 691 16.18 -16.19 -3.41
C GLY A 691 14.93 -16.99 -3.01
N ILE A 692 14.14 -16.55 -2.02
CA ILE A 692 12.86 -17.20 -1.68
C ILE A 692 11.85 -16.85 -2.75
N VAL A 693 11.21 -17.87 -3.32
CA VAL A 693 10.19 -17.79 -4.36
C VAL A 693 8.82 -17.47 -3.75
N TYR A 694 8.08 -16.54 -4.37
CA TYR A 694 6.68 -16.26 -4.06
C TYR A 694 5.89 -16.30 -5.38
N GLN A 695 4.92 -17.20 -5.49
CA GLN A 695 4.14 -17.40 -6.72
C GLN A 695 2.64 -17.48 -6.45
N SER A 696 1.85 -16.97 -7.38
CA SER A 696 0.38 -17.04 -7.46
C SER A 696 0.06 -17.80 -8.75
N VAL A 697 -0.69 -18.90 -8.64
CA VAL A 697 -0.77 -19.94 -9.67
C VAL A 697 -2.22 -20.30 -9.95
N CYS A 698 -2.62 -20.35 -11.22
CA CYS A 698 -3.86 -20.95 -11.65
C CYS A 698 -3.70 -22.48 -11.65
N ALA A 699 -4.20 -23.12 -10.60
CA ALA A 699 -3.95 -24.53 -10.29
C ALA A 699 -5.24 -25.38 -10.20
N GLY A 700 -5.10 -26.70 -10.37
CA GLY A 700 -6.20 -27.66 -10.26
C GLY A 700 -7.28 -27.50 -11.35
N CYS A 701 -6.95 -26.83 -12.46
CA CYS A 701 -7.89 -26.53 -13.53
C CYS A 701 -8.52 -27.78 -14.15
N GLY A 702 -9.86 -27.81 -14.18
CA GLY A 702 -10.66 -29.00 -14.49
C GLY A 702 -11.37 -29.60 -13.27
N GLY A 703 -11.14 -29.05 -12.07
CA GLY A 703 -11.71 -29.51 -10.80
C GLY A 703 -10.84 -30.55 -10.09
N PHE A 704 -9.53 -30.55 -10.37
CA PHE A 704 -8.55 -31.41 -9.71
C PHE A 704 -8.03 -30.78 -8.42
N SER A 705 -7.54 -31.61 -7.50
CA SER A 705 -6.94 -31.23 -6.21
C SER A 705 -5.61 -31.96 -6.06
N ASP A 706 -4.75 -31.72 -7.04
CA ASP A 706 -3.48 -32.41 -7.33
C ASP A 706 -2.26 -31.50 -7.13
N PHE A 707 -2.44 -30.18 -7.13
CA PHE A 707 -1.37 -29.22 -6.85
C PHE A 707 -0.73 -29.51 -5.48
N PRO A 708 0.62 -29.55 -5.36
CA PRO A 708 1.30 -29.87 -4.12
C PRO A 708 0.92 -28.86 -3.02
N THR A 709 0.38 -29.34 -1.90
CA THR A 709 -0.04 -28.52 -0.75
C THR A 709 0.50 -29.07 0.57
N THR A 710 0.70 -28.18 1.56
CA THR A 710 1.27 -28.55 2.87
C THR A 710 0.20 -28.88 3.91
N GLU A 711 0.44 -29.85 4.81
CA GLU A 711 -0.61 -30.47 5.66
C GLU A 711 -1.60 -29.50 6.36
N ASN A 712 -1.17 -28.30 6.76
CA ASN A 712 -1.99 -27.32 7.47
C ASN A 712 -2.27 -26.04 6.67
N ALA A 713 -2.12 -26.09 5.34
CA ALA A 713 -2.40 -25.00 4.41
C ALA A 713 -3.82 -24.41 4.58
N VAL A 714 -4.02 -23.14 4.19
CA VAL A 714 -5.34 -22.48 4.15
C VAL A 714 -6.37 -23.35 3.42
N SER A 715 -5.96 -24.00 2.32
CA SER A 715 -6.70 -25.12 1.74
C SER A 715 -5.78 -26.14 1.05
N ASN A 716 -6.01 -27.42 1.34
CA ASN A 716 -5.40 -28.57 0.65
C ASN A 716 -6.25 -29.08 -0.54
N THR A 717 -7.33 -28.39 -0.89
CA THR A 717 -8.26 -28.82 -1.95
C THR A 717 -8.78 -27.65 -2.79
N ASN A 718 -8.92 -27.89 -4.09
CA ASN A 718 -9.63 -27.00 -5.00
C ASN A 718 -11.15 -27.14 -4.79
N GLY A 719 -11.83 -26.04 -4.48
CA GLY A 719 -13.29 -26.00 -4.32
C GLY A 719 -14.07 -25.67 -5.60
N ALA A 720 -13.39 -25.46 -6.73
CA ALA A 720 -13.93 -24.85 -7.95
C ALA A 720 -13.42 -25.52 -9.24
N SER A 721 -13.61 -24.88 -10.40
CA SER A 721 -13.09 -25.38 -11.69
C SER A 721 -11.59 -25.17 -11.81
N CYS A 722 -11.11 -23.97 -11.47
CA CYS A 722 -9.71 -23.61 -11.25
C CYS A 722 -9.63 -22.86 -9.93
N ASN A 723 -8.45 -22.85 -9.30
CA ASN A 723 -8.19 -22.11 -8.07
C ASN A 723 -6.85 -21.37 -8.17
N ASN A 724 -6.82 -20.14 -7.66
CA ASN A 724 -5.58 -19.50 -7.26
C ASN A 724 -4.97 -20.32 -6.11
N ALA A 725 -3.78 -20.85 -6.35
CA ALA A 725 -2.91 -21.46 -5.37
C ALA A 725 -1.62 -20.64 -5.22
N VAL A 726 -1.00 -20.73 -4.06
CA VAL A 726 0.24 -20.04 -3.74
C VAL A 726 1.28 -21.04 -3.27
N PHE A 727 2.53 -20.85 -3.68
CA PHE A 727 3.65 -21.57 -3.08
C PHE A 727 4.77 -20.61 -2.68
N LYS A 728 5.40 -20.95 -1.55
CA LYS A 728 6.57 -20.27 -1.01
C LYS A 728 7.69 -21.30 -0.88
N PHE A 729 8.75 -21.11 -1.64
CA PHE A 729 9.87 -22.06 -1.73
C PHE A 729 11.19 -21.37 -1.39
N ASP A 730 12.03 -21.99 -0.59
CA ASP A 730 13.36 -21.49 -0.23
C ASP A 730 14.39 -22.54 -0.67
N PRO A 731 15.27 -22.22 -1.65
CA PRO A 731 16.30 -23.13 -2.14
C PRO A 731 17.49 -23.30 -1.16
N ASP A 732 17.42 -22.77 0.07
CA ASP A 732 18.41 -22.89 1.16
C ASP A 732 19.80 -22.36 0.80
N PHE A 733 19.85 -21.09 0.42
CA PHE A 733 21.10 -20.39 0.13
C PHE A 733 21.50 -19.41 1.25
N PRO A 734 22.71 -19.53 1.85
CA PRO A 734 23.14 -18.65 2.93
C PRO A 734 23.48 -17.25 2.39
N LEU A 735 22.59 -16.31 2.65
CA LEU A 735 22.65 -14.89 2.31
C LEU A 735 22.42 -14.04 3.58
N THR A 736 23.10 -12.89 3.67
CA THR A 736 22.68 -11.82 4.60
C THR A 736 22.09 -10.67 3.82
N VAL A 737 20.97 -10.12 4.28
CA VAL A 737 20.39 -8.88 3.75
C VAL A 737 20.01 -8.01 4.94
N ALA A 738 20.50 -6.78 4.99
CA ALA A 738 20.27 -5.85 6.08
C ALA A 738 18.89 -5.21 5.93
N ASN A 739 18.08 -5.28 6.98
CA ASN A 739 16.80 -4.58 7.04
C ASN A 739 16.39 -4.26 8.49
N PHE A 740 15.64 -3.18 8.68
CA PHE A 740 15.01 -2.83 9.95
C PHE A 740 13.76 -1.98 9.76
N ASN A 741 12.86 -2.05 10.75
CA ASN A 741 11.73 -1.14 10.90
C ASN A 741 12.00 -0.11 12.02
N ALA A 742 11.62 1.13 11.75
CA ALA A 742 11.61 2.28 12.66
C ALA A 742 10.74 3.39 12.01
N PRO A 743 10.02 4.22 12.79
CA PRO A 743 9.13 5.24 12.25
C PRO A 743 9.89 6.34 11.48
N GLU A 744 9.36 6.79 10.34
CA GLU A 744 9.95 7.88 9.56
C GLU A 744 9.90 9.24 10.27
N LEU A 745 8.82 9.49 11.02
CA LEU A 745 8.61 10.69 11.83
C LEU A 745 8.20 10.29 13.25
N THR A 746 8.83 10.89 14.27
CA THR A 746 8.38 10.71 15.64
C THR A 746 8.68 11.88 16.57
N CYS A 747 7.75 12.10 17.50
CA CYS A 747 7.87 13.05 18.60
C CYS A 747 8.12 12.35 19.96
N ASP A 748 8.21 11.01 19.98
CA ASP A 748 8.93 10.31 21.06
C ASP A 748 10.41 10.24 20.68
N TRP A 749 11.25 10.91 21.47
CA TRP A 749 12.69 10.94 21.23
C TRP A 749 13.36 9.58 21.52
N THR A 750 12.63 8.58 22.03
CA THR A 750 13.11 7.21 22.23
C THR A 750 12.52 6.26 21.19
N VAL A 751 13.37 5.75 20.31
CA VAL A 751 13.00 4.87 19.20
C VAL A 751 13.50 3.45 19.44
N VAL A 752 12.64 2.47 19.17
CA VAL A 752 12.99 1.04 19.13
C VAL A 752 13.22 0.66 17.67
N PHE A 753 14.38 0.07 17.37
CA PHE A 753 14.75 -0.34 16.02
C PHE A 753 14.55 -1.85 15.87
N GLU A 754 13.48 -2.26 15.21
CA GLU A 754 13.20 -3.68 15.00
C GLU A 754 14.03 -4.22 13.84
N ASN A 755 14.97 -5.13 14.14
CA ASN A 755 15.78 -5.75 13.11
C ASN A 755 15.01 -6.83 12.34
N LEU A 756 14.71 -6.51 11.09
CA LEU A 756 14.15 -7.43 10.10
C LEU A 756 15.25 -8.14 9.28
N SER A 757 16.52 -7.84 9.55
CA SER A 757 17.65 -8.36 8.77
C SER A 757 17.64 -9.87 8.63
N LEU A 758 17.69 -10.26 7.37
CA LEU A 758 17.72 -11.60 6.86
C LEU A 758 19.13 -12.15 7.00
N GLY A 759 19.29 -13.31 7.65
CA GLY A 759 20.59 -13.97 7.78
C GLY A 759 20.58 -15.11 8.80
N GLU A 760 21.65 -15.89 8.79
CA GLU A 760 21.83 -17.07 9.63
C GLU A 760 22.53 -16.72 10.93
N ASN A 761 23.71 -16.14 10.82
CA ASN A 761 24.65 -15.88 11.92
C ASN A 761 25.02 -14.40 12.00
N ASN A 762 24.05 -13.52 11.73
CA ASN A 762 24.25 -12.07 11.72
C ASN A 762 24.79 -11.53 13.06
N SER A 763 25.87 -10.76 12.95
CA SER A 763 26.28 -9.74 13.90
C SER A 763 25.90 -8.37 13.36
N TYR A 764 25.65 -7.42 14.25
CA TYR A 764 25.03 -6.13 13.92
C TYR A 764 25.93 -4.97 14.34
N TYR A 765 25.96 -3.93 13.53
CA TYR A 765 26.48 -2.61 13.88
C TYR A 765 25.48 -1.55 13.43
N TRP A 766 25.06 -0.71 14.38
CA TRP A 766 24.16 0.41 14.16
C TRP A 766 24.93 1.72 14.32
N ASP A 767 24.72 2.67 13.42
CA ASP A 767 25.08 4.07 13.60
C ASP A 767 23.78 4.89 13.52
N PHE A 768 23.46 5.65 14.57
CA PHE A 768 22.20 6.39 14.65
C PHE A 768 22.27 7.80 14.03
N GLY A 769 23.36 8.13 13.33
CA GLY A 769 23.55 9.44 12.69
C GLY A 769 23.84 10.60 13.65
N ASP A 770 23.64 10.40 14.96
CA ASP A 770 23.95 11.38 16.02
C ASP A 770 25.39 11.24 16.60
N GLY A 771 26.17 10.31 16.06
CA GLY A 771 27.51 9.97 16.53
C GLY A 771 27.56 8.90 17.63
N THR A 772 26.43 8.28 17.96
CA THR A 772 26.34 7.09 18.81
C THR A 772 26.07 5.83 18.00
N ASN A 773 26.36 4.66 18.59
CA ASN A 773 26.26 3.36 17.93
C ASN A 773 25.82 2.25 18.88
N SER A 774 25.36 1.13 18.30
CA SER A 774 25.02 -0.10 19.03
C SER A 774 25.49 -1.34 18.28
N THR A 775 25.59 -2.46 18.99
CA THR A 775 25.79 -3.81 18.41
C THR A 775 24.75 -4.81 18.92
N GLU A 776 23.65 -4.31 19.47
CA GLU A 776 22.50 -5.14 19.86
C GLU A 776 21.70 -5.53 18.61
N MET A 777 21.02 -6.67 18.66
CA MET A 777 20.17 -7.12 17.54
C MET A 777 19.01 -6.16 17.31
N THR A 778 18.36 -5.70 18.38
CA THR A 778 17.18 -4.82 18.36
C THR A 778 17.42 -3.72 19.40
N PRO A 779 18.13 -2.64 19.07
CA PRO A 779 18.46 -1.60 20.03
C PRO A 779 17.28 -0.68 20.31
N THR A 780 17.33 -0.02 21.47
CA THR A 780 16.51 1.17 21.77
C THR A 780 17.45 2.35 21.95
N HIS A 781 17.22 3.43 21.21
CA HIS A 781 18.04 4.64 21.24
C HIS A 781 17.21 5.85 21.67
N THR A 782 17.84 6.83 22.33
CA THR A 782 17.20 8.09 22.70
C THR A 782 17.98 9.24 22.10
N PHE A 783 17.38 9.92 21.12
CA PHE A 783 17.92 11.11 20.49
C PHE A 783 17.94 12.30 21.45
N SER A 784 18.82 13.27 21.18
CA SER A 784 19.09 14.40 22.10
C SER A 784 18.71 15.78 21.56
N ALA A 785 18.21 15.84 20.32
CA ALA A 785 17.71 17.02 19.65
C ALA A 785 16.72 16.62 18.56
N VAL A 786 15.90 17.58 18.13
CA VAL A 786 15.12 17.48 16.88
C VAL A 786 16.05 17.56 15.67
N GLY A 787 15.69 16.85 14.60
CA GLY A 787 16.44 16.80 13.34
C GLY A 787 16.23 15.50 12.58
N ASN A 788 16.81 15.43 11.38
CA ASN A 788 16.79 14.25 10.52
C ASN A 788 18.09 13.47 10.73
N TYR A 789 17.97 12.17 10.90
CA TYR A 789 19.06 11.25 11.20
C TYR A 789 19.12 10.13 10.16
N GLU A 790 20.27 9.99 9.49
CA GLU A 790 20.58 8.86 8.63
C GLU A 790 20.98 7.67 9.53
N VAL A 791 20.09 6.70 9.74
CA VAL A 791 20.37 5.52 10.56
C VAL A 791 20.88 4.39 9.68
N LEU A 792 22.12 3.99 9.91
CA LEU A 792 22.80 2.89 9.21
C LEU A 792 22.73 1.62 10.05
N LEU A 793 22.25 0.53 9.46
CA LEU A 793 22.46 -0.84 9.95
C LEU A 793 23.43 -1.57 9.02
N VAL A 794 24.47 -2.15 9.60
CA VAL A 794 25.36 -3.12 8.94
C VAL A 794 25.16 -4.49 9.58
N THR A 795 24.87 -5.48 8.74
CA THR A 795 24.84 -6.90 9.10
C THR A 795 26.13 -7.59 8.68
N ASN A 796 26.56 -8.61 9.42
CA ASN A 796 27.69 -9.44 9.06
C ASN A 796 27.41 -10.90 9.41
N ASP A 797 27.25 -11.74 8.38
CA ASP A 797 27.12 -13.18 8.48
C ASP A 797 28.36 -13.86 7.87
N PRO A 798 29.27 -14.43 8.69
CA PRO A 798 30.47 -15.11 8.18
C PRO A 798 30.16 -16.46 7.49
N THR A 799 28.89 -16.87 7.42
CA THR A 799 28.42 -18.05 6.70
C THR A 799 27.72 -17.72 5.38
N SER A 800 27.36 -16.46 5.12
CA SER A 800 26.79 -16.07 3.83
C SER A 800 27.85 -15.84 2.76
N CYS A 801 27.45 -15.90 1.49
CA CYS A 801 28.37 -15.65 0.37
C CYS A 801 28.69 -14.16 0.18
N ASN A 802 27.78 -13.24 0.55
CA ASN A 802 28.00 -11.79 0.49
C ASN A 802 28.66 -11.21 1.74
N LEU A 803 28.67 -11.96 2.86
CA LEU A 803 29.35 -11.71 4.14
C LEU A 803 28.79 -10.55 4.97
N VAL A 804 28.54 -9.43 4.31
CA VAL A 804 28.12 -8.15 4.89
C VAL A 804 27.07 -7.58 3.96
N ASP A 805 26.03 -7.01 4.56
CA ASP A 805 25.11 -6.13 3.86
C ASP A 805 24.77 -4.94 4.74
N SER A 806 24.29 -3.84 4.15
CA SER A 806 23.98 -2.62 4.88
C SER A 806 22.82 -1.84 4.27
N ILE A 807 21.98 -1.29 5.15
CA ILE A 807 20.84 -0.45 4.80
C ILE A 807 20.89 0.86 5.59
N ILE A 808 20.44 1.95 4.96
CA ILE A 808 20.25 3.25 5.59
C ILE A 808 18.76 3.59 5.51
N LYS A 809 18.14 4.01 6.61
CA LYS A 809 16.81 4.64 6.61
C LYS A 809 16.89 6.00 7.30
N ASN A 810 16.10 6.97 6.83
CA ASN A 810 16.04 8.31 7.41
C ASN A 810 14.96 8.36 8.49
N ILE A 811 15.27 8.99 9.62
CA ILE A 811 14.30 9.22 10.72
C ILE A 811 14.30 10.69 11.08
N THR A 812 13.11 11.27 11.18
CA THR A 812 12.87 12.64 11.62
C THR A 812 12.40 12.65 13.07
N ILE A 813 13.18 13.26 13.95
CA ILE A 813 12.77 13.53 15.33
C ILE A 813 12.29 14.99 15.40
N ASP A 814 11.06 15.23 15.83
CA ASP A 814 10.50 16.57 16.02
C ASP A 814 9.89 16.74 17.43
N ASP A 815 9.39 17.93 17.74
CA ASP A 815 8.69 18.29 18.97
C ASP A 815 7.22 18.61 18.66
N ASN A 816 6.33 18.19 19.57
CA ASN A 816 4.92 18.59 19.59
C ASN A 816 4.78 20.11 19.83
N LYS A 817 4.14 20.83 18.91
CA LYS A 817 4.04 22.29 18.94
C LYS A 817 2.68 22.74 19.47
N TYR A 818 2.69 23.82 20.25
CA TYR A 818 1.47 24.50 20.70
C TYR A 818 1.51 25.98 20.32
N GLN A 819 0.47 26.45 19.64
CA GLN A 819 0.33 27.84 19.23
C GLN A 819 -1.03 28.39 19.68
N GLU A 820 -1.05 29.60 20.26
CA GLU A 820 -2.27 30.35 20.57
C GLU A 820 -2.38 31.53 19.59
N LEU A 821 -3.55 31.68 18.96
CA LEU A 821 -3.86 32.75 18.00
C LEU A 821 -4.58 33.94 18.64
N ASP A 822 -4.43 35.11 18.01
CA ASP A 822 -5.18 36.31 18.38
C ASP A 822 -6.69 36.08 18.31
N SER A 823 -7.43 36.64 19.27
CA SER A 823 -8.87 36.41 19.40
C SER A 823 -9.67 36.94 18.21
N LEU A 824 -10.51 36.08 17.62
CA LEU A 824 -11.49 36.46 16.60
C LEU A 824 -12.76 36.98 17.26
N PHE A 825 -13.48 37.87 16.58
CA PHE A 825 -14.72 38.46 17.07
C PHE A 825 -15.84 38.29 16.04
N ILE A 826 -16.98 37.75 16.49
CA ILE A 826 -18.20 37.62 15.69
C ILE A 826 -19.40 38.20 16.43
N CYS A 827 -20.48 38.48 15.71
CA CYS A 827 -21.77 38.78 16.30
C CYS A 827 -22.56 37.48 16.50
N GLU A 828 -23.54 37.50 17.41
CA GLU A 828 -24.44 36.37 17.59
C GLU A 828 -25.19 36.07 16.28
N GLY A 829 -25.09 34.83 15.79
CA GLY A 829 -25.69 34.39 14.51
C GLY A 829 -24.77 34.51 13.28
N ASP A 830 -23.64 35.21 13.36
CA ASP A 830 -22.61 35.22 12.30
C ASP A 830 -21.77 33.93 12.33
N SER A 831 -20.97 33.73 11.28
CA SER A 831 -19.89 32.73 11.27
C SER A 831 -18.52 33.36 10.97
N VAL A 832 -17.46 32.68 11.39
CA VAL A 832 -16.07 33.02 11.04
C VAL A 832 -15.34 31.77 10.56
N LEU A 833 -14.42 31.97 9.61
CA LEU A 833 -13.50 30.94 9.17
C LEU A 833 -12.39 30.77 10.21
N LEU A 834 -12.24 29.57 10.75
CA LEU A 834 -11.03 29.13 11.43
C LEU A 834 -10.12 28.49 10.40
N GLN A 835 -8.81 28.73 10.52
CA GLN A 835 -7.83 28.22 9.58
C GLN A 835 -6.60 27.72 10.36
N GLY A 836 -6.37 26.42 10.29
CA GLY A 836 -5.12 25.79 10.65
C GLY A 836 -4.11 25.86 9.51
N THR A 837 -2.89 25.41 9.79
CA THR A 837 -1.88 25.16 8.77
C THR A 837 -1.95 23.70 8.38
N ALA A 838 -2.13 23.43 7.09
CA ALA A 838 -1.99 22.07 6.55
C ALA A 838 -0.51 21.68 6.50
N MET A 839 -0.23 20.43 6.86
CA MET A 839 1.06 19.75 6.86
C MET A 839 0.86 18.38 6.20
N ASP A 840 1.80 17.93 5.38
CA ASP A 840 1.68 16.61 4.73
C ASP A 840 1.71 15.48 5.77
N GLY A 841 0.97 14.40 5.51
CA GLY A 841 0.91 13.22 6.38
C GLY A 841 0.17 13.42 7.72
N PHE A 842 -0.47 14.57 7.95
CA PHE A 842 -1.22 14.85 9.19
C PHE A 842 -2.73 14.71 8.98
N THR A 843 -3.37 13.95 9.87
CA THR A 843 -4.84 13.93 10.05
C THR A 843 -5.29 15.05 10.99
N TYR A 844 -6.50 15.57 10.81
CA TYR A 844 -6.95 16.77 11.52
C TYR A 844 -8.24 16.60 12.30
N GLN A 845 -8.33 17.29 13.44
CA GLN A 845 -9.57 17.44 14.19
C GLN A 845 -9.68 18.81 14.87
N TRP A 846 -10.82 19.49 14.66
CA TRP A 846 -11.26 20.61 15.48
C TRP A 846 -12.05 20.13 16.71
N SER A 847 -11.73 20.70 17.87
CA SER A 847 -12.36 20.40 19.15
C SER A 847 -12.65 21.69 19.94
N PRO A 848 -13.80 21.82 20.64
CA PRO A 848 -14.91 20.89 20.63
C PRO A 848 -15.71 20.99 19.32
N ASN A 849 -16.24 19.86 18.85
CA ASN A 849 -17.11 19.82 17.67
C ASN A 849 -18.51 20.39 18.01
N VAL A 850 -18.60 21.73 18.09
CA VAL A 850 -19.80 22.49 18.44
C VAL A 850 -19.90 23.70 17.52
N ALA A 851 -21.03 23.80 16.82
CA ALA A 851 -21.29 24.84 15.82
C ALA A 851 -20.18 24.96 14.75
N ILE A 852 -19.56 23.83 14.40
CA ILE A 852 -18.58 23.66 13.33
C ILE A 852 -19.29 23.11 12.09
N ALA A 853 -18.87 23.56 10.90
CA ALA A 853 -19.33 22.96 9.63
C ALA A 853 -18.61 21.63 9.34
N ASN A 854 -17.29 21.66 9.21
CA ASN A 854 -16.45 20.52 8.84
C ASN A 854 -15.38 20.30 9.94
N PRO A 855 -15.52 19.32 10.84
CA PRO A 855 -14.60 19.18 11.99
C PRO A 855 -13.26 18.53 11.67
N LEU A 856 -13.11 17.91 10.49
CA LEU A 856 -11.89 17.20 10.07
C LEU A 856 -11.08 17.98 9.02
N GLU A 857 -11.55 19.17 8.64
CA GLU A 857 -10.88 20.01 7.65
C GLU A 857 -9.90 20.98 8.30
N TYR A 858 -8.75 21.25 7.64
CA TYR A 858 -7.80 22.25 8.12
C TYR A 858 -8.36 23.69 8.10
N SER A 859 -9.41 23.94 7.32
CA SER A 859 -10.16 25.19 7.36
C SER A 859 -11.66 24.95 7.51
N THR A 860 -12.32 25.64 8.44
CA THR A 860 -13.71 25.35 8.79
C THR A 860 -14.45 26.60 9.29
N TYR A 861 -15.74 26.70 8.99
CA TYR A 861 -16.58 27.78 9.51
C TYR A 861 -17.17 27.41 10.86
N VAL A 862 -17.15 28.36 11.80
CA VAL A 862 -17.79 28.22 13.11
C VAL A 862 -18.79 29.34 13.39
N SER A 863 -19.91 28.99 14.04
CA SER A 863 -20.98 29.91 14.44
C SER A 863 -21.45 29.68 15.90
N PRO A 864 -20.54 29.74 16.89
CA PRO A 864 -20.89 29.51 18.30
C PRO A 864 -21.90 30.53 18.82
N THR A 865 -22.77 30.09 19.73
CA THR A 865 -23.74 30.97 20.42
C THR A 865 -23.13 31.74 21.58
N ASP A 866 -22.00 31.27 22.14
CA ASP A 866 -21.33 31.85 23.29
C ASP A 866 -19.81 31.82 23.08
N SER A 867 -19.07 32.72 23.74
CA SER A 867 -17.62 32.85 23.51
C SER A 867 -16.86 31.61 24.00
N MET A 868 -16.00 31.04 23.16
CA MET A 868 -15.33 29.77 23.44
C MET A 868 -14.00 29.61 22.70
N PHE A 869 -13.18 28.68 23.18
CA PHE A 869 -11.97 28.22 22.48
C PHE A 869 -12.30 27.09 21.53
N TYR A 870 -11.69 27.14 20.35
CA TYR A 870 -11.52 26.01 19.45
C TYR A 870 -10.05 25.61 19.42
N TYR A 871 -9.79 24.32 19.35
CA TYR A 871 -8.49 23.70 19.26
C TYR A 871 -8.45 22.91 17.96
N PHE A 872 -7.50 23.21 17.10
CA PHE A 872 -7.15 22.41 15.94
C PHE A 872 -6.00 21.50 16.32
N ILE A 873 -6.20 20.21 16.20
CA ILE A 873 -5.22 19.17 16.50
C ILE A 873 -4.87 18.51 15.17
N GLY A 874 -3.60 18.62 14.77
CA GLY A 874 -3.03 17.77 13.73
C GLY A 874 -2.32 16.59 14.39
N GLN A 875 -2.51 15.38 13.86
CA GLN A 875 -1.80 14.17 14.30
C GLN A 875 -1.20 13.41 13.11
N SER A 876 0.07 13.03 13.25
CA SER A 876 0.76 12.02 12.46
C SER A 876 1.51 11.12 13.44
N ASP A 877 1.26 9.82 13.40
CA ASP A 877 1.68 8.84 14.43
C ASP A 877 1.51 9.32 15.88
N ASN A 878 2.65 9.59 16.55
CA ASN A 878 2.73 10.07 17.93
C ASN A 878 3.07 11.57 18.04
N CYS A 879 3.20 12.27 16.91
CA CYS A 879 3.31 13.71 16.83
C CYS A 879 1.93 14.38 16.86
N PHE A 880 1.80 15.40 17.69
CA PHE A 880 0.59 16.18 17.89
C PHE A 880 0.90 17.68 17.91
N ASP A 881 0.42 18.40 16.90
CA ASP A 881 0.47 19.86 16.86
C ASP A 881 -0.91 20.42 17.22
N THR A 882 -0.94 21.36 18.17
CA THR A 882 -2.19 21.95 18.69
C THR A 882 -2.21 23.46 18.56
N LEU A 883 -3.15 23.96 17.77
CA LEU A 883 -3.42 25.38 17.56
C LEU A 883 -4.71 25.76 18.32
N SER A 884 -4.66 26.77 19.20
CA SER A 884 -5.84 27.27 19.92
C SER A 884 -6.28 28.64 19.42
N GLN A 885 -7.58 28.77 19.14
CA GLN A 885 -8.22 29.96 18.61
C GLN A 885 -9.43 30.33 19.48
N TYR A 886 -9.36 31.48 20.16
CA TYR A 886 -10.50 32.02 20.89
C TYR A 886 -11.45 32.75 19.93
N VAL A 887 -12.75 32.43 20.00
CA VAL A 887 -13.82 33.11 19.26
C VAL A 887 -14.74 33.80 20.25
N ALA A 888 -14.71 35.13 20.25
CA ALA A 888 -15.49 35.98 21.11
C ALA A 888 -16.81 36.40 20.43
N VAL A 889 -17.91 35.81 20.88
CA VAL A 889 -19.28 36.13 20.45
C VAL A 889 -19.77 37.39 21.16
N ARG A 890 -20.11 38.43 20.39
CA ARG A 890 -20.64 39.70 20.88
C ARG A 890 -22.16 39.73 20.70
N LYS A 891 -22.89 39.85 21.80
CA LYS A 891 -24.35 39.97 21.83
C LYS A 891 -24.74 41.44 21.97
N VAL A 892 -25.69 41.90 21.17
CA VAL A 892 -26.26 43.26 21.28
C VAL A 892 -27.55 43.15 22.09
N PRO A 893 -27.59 43.59 23.36
CA PRO A 893 -28.81 43.53 24.15
C PRO A 893 -29.87 44.46 23.55
N LEU A 894 -31.02 43.90 23.20
CA LEU A 894 -32.12 44.59 22.55
C LEU A 894 -33.45 44.17 23.22
N ASP A 895 -33.99 45.01 24.10
CA ASP A 895 -35.30 44.81 24.73
C ASP A 895 -36.25 45.96 24.36
N TYR A 896 -37.43 45.62 23.84
CA TYR A 896 -38.44 46.58 23.35
C TYR A 896 -39.84 45.95 23.28
N SER A 897 -40.87 46.81 23.28
CA SER A 897 -42.25 46.36 23.06
C SER A 897 -42.56 46.25 21.56
N GLU A 898 -42.94 45.06 21.08
CA GLU A 898 -43.30 44.81 19.67
C GLU A 898 -44.51 45.64 19.16
N SER A 899 -45.31 46.21 20.07
CA SER A 899 -46.44 47.07 19.72
C SER A 899 -46.58 48.28 20.65
N SER A 900 -47.28 49.31 20.19
CA SER A 900 -47.64 50.49 21.00
C SER A 900 -48.92 51.16 20.47
N GLU A 901 -49.69 51.79 21.37
CA GLU A 901 -50.91 52.51 21.01
C GLU A 901 -50.75 54.04 21.09
N ILE A 902 -51.28 54.75 20.10
CA ILE A 902 -51.29 56.21 20.02
C ILE A 902 -52.71 56.78 20.07
N CYS A 903 -52.86 57.95 20.70
CA CYS A 903 -54.16 58.58 20.95
C CYS A 903 -54.14 60.11 20.72
N GLY A 904 -53.77 60.53 19.51
CA GLY A 904 -53.71 61.95 19.09
C GLY A 904 -52.52 62.75 19.63
N LEU A 905 -51.98 62.39 20.79
CA LEU A 905 -50.67 62.86 21.26
C LEU A 905 -49.54 61.97 20.72
N PRO A 906 -48.38 62.53 20.37
CA PRO A 906 -47.22 61.73 19.99
C PRO A 906 -46.75 60.87 21.17
N ILE A 907 -46.41 59.61 20.89
CA ILE A 907 -45.78 58.71 21.86
C ILE A 907 -44.27 58.66 21.60
N VAL A 908 -43.53 58.24 22.63
CA VAL A 908 -42.08 58.04 22.55
C VAL A 908 -41.82 56.55 22.50
N LEU A 909 -41.25 56.07 21.39
CA LEU A 909 -40.68 54.73 21.30
C LEU A 909 -39.28 54.75 21.91
N SER A 910 -39.04 53.86 22.86
CA SER A 910 -37.77 53.68 23.57
C SER A 910 -37.37 52.22 23.54
N VAL A 911 -36.06 51.98 23.62
CA VAL A 911 -35.46 50.65 23.58
C VAL A 911 -34.52 50.56 24.77
N GLU A 912 -34.60 49.47 25.54
CA GLU A 912 -33.62 49.20 26.59
C GLU A 912 -32.43 48.43 25.97
N THR A 913 -31.27 49.06 26.06
CA THR A 913 -29.97 48.54 25.62
C THR A 913 -28.88 49.10 26.54
N SER A 914 -27.62 48.75 26.31
CA SER A 914 -26.52 49.20 27.18
C SER A 914 -25.97 50.58 26.77
N ASP A 915 -25.43 51.33 27.73
CA ASP A 915 -24.99 52.74 27.66
C ASP A 915 -24.02 53.14 26.53
N SER A 916 -23.54 52.19 25.71
CA SER A 916 -22.58 52.41 24.61
C SER A 916 -23.06 51.90 23.24
N ALA A 917 -24.33 51.53 23.12
CA ALA A 917 -24.95 51.16 21.84
C ALA A 917 -25.57 52.38 21.13
N GLN A 918 -25.42 52.47 19.80
CA GLN A 918 -26.07 53.47 18.97
C GLN A 918 -27.46 52.98 18.54
N ILE A 919 -28.50 53.79 18.73
CA ILE A 919 -29.88 53.45 18.35
C ILE A 919 -30.28 54.24 17.09
N LEU A 920 -30.60 53.52 16.02
CA LEU A 920 -30.98 54.07 14.71
C LEU A 920 -32.43 53.71 14.37
N TRP A 921 -33.21 54.64 13.86
CA TRP A 921 -34.63 54.42 13.54
C TRP A 921 -34.94 54.63 12.06
N THR A 922 -35.91 53.87 11.52
CA THR A 922 -36.47 54.02 10.16
C THR A 922 -37.93 53.57 10.08
N THR A 923 -38.70 54.12 9.14
CA THR A 923 -40.08 53.69 8.82
C THR A 923 -40.14 52.63 7.70
N ALA A 924 -39.00 52.23 7.15
CA ALA A 924 -38.90 51.22 6.09
C ALA A 924 -37.69 50.32 6.28
N LEU A 925 -37.92 49.00 6.24
CA LEU A 925 -36.89 47.97 6.35
C LEU A 925 -35.86 48.14 5.23
N GLY A 926 -34.58 48.15 5.57
CA GLY A 926 -33.48 48.30 4.61
C GLY A 926 -33.30 49.71 4.03
N SER A 927 -34.00 50.73 4.53
CA SER A 927 -33.76 52.12 4.08
C SER A 927 -32.40 52.64 4.56
N SER A 928 -31.69 53.38 3.69
CA SER A 928 -30.49 54.12 4.05
C SER A 928 -30.76 55.39 4.87
N SER A 929 -32.03 55.80 5.00
CA SER A 929 -32.47 56.97 5.77
C SER A 929 -32.64 56.65 7.27
N LEU A 930 -31.57 56.18 7.91
CA LEU A 930 -31.54 55.91 9.35
C LEU A 930 -31.33 57.19 10.16
N VAL A 931 -32.04 57.35 11.27
CA VAL A 931 -31.94 58.50 12.17
C VAL A 931 -31.44 58.05 13.54
N GLU A 932 -30.27 58.55 13.96
CA GLU A 932 -29.64 58.21 15.25
C GLU A 932 -30.27 59.02 16.40
N GLN A 933 -31.05 58.36 17.26
CA GLN A 933 -31.72 58.94 18.44
C GLN A 933 -32.01 57.86 19.49
N ASP A 934 -31.74 58.17 20.76
CA ASP A 934 -32.03 57.30 21.91
C ASP A 934 -33.51 56.90 22.00
N THR A 935 -34.40 57.76 21.51
CA THR A 935 -35.86 57.53 21.46
C THR A 935 -36.47 58.16 20.21
N LEU A 936 -37.47 57.51 19.60
CA LEU A 936 -38.21 58.05 18.46
C LEU A 936 -39.57 58.59 18.86
N VAL A 937 -39.83 59.87 18.59
CA VAL A 937 -41.15 60.49 18.77
C VAL A 937 -42.02 60.21 17.55
N VAL A 938 -43.12 59.45 17.72
CA VAL A 938 -44.02 59.07 16.62
C VAL A 938 -45.43 59.64 16.83
N SER A 939 -46.02 60.17 15.77
CA SER A 939 -47.35 60.81 15.76
C SER A 939 -48.35 60.16 14.79
N THR A 940 -47.94 59.09 14.10
CA THR A 940 -48.71 58.40 13.06
C THR A 940 -48.68 56.90 13.26
N VAL A 941 -49.79 56.23 12.94
CA VAL A 941 -49.85 54.76 12.88
C VAL A 941 -48.98 54.22 11.74
N GLY A 942 -48.40 53.05 11.95
CA GLY A 942 -47.49 52.40 11.02
C GLY A 942 -46.47 51.51 11.72
N THR A 943 -45.65 50.81 10.92
CA THR A 943 -44.54 49.99 11.41
C THR A 943 -43.26 50.83 11.43
N TYR A 944 -42.55 50.76 12.54
CA TYR A 944 -41.24 51.39 12.75
C TYR A 944 -40.20 50.31 13.01
N TYR A 945 -39.00 50.50 12.49
CA TYR A 945 -37.86 49.62 12.72
C TYR A 945 -36.78 50.37 13.48
N MET A 946 -36.13 49.66 14.39
CA MET A 946 -34.93 50.13 15.09
C MET A 946 -33.75 49.24 14.66
N GLN A 947 -32.56 49.81 14.57
CA GLN A 947 -31.31 49.08 14.48
C GLN A 947 -30.40 49.56 15.61
N VAL A 948 -30.08 48.68 16.55
CA VAL A 948 -29.14 48.95 17.64
C VAL A 948 -27.77 48.45 17.22
N ARG A 949 -26.74 49.30 17.27
CA ARG A 949 -25.36 48.95 16.89
C ARG A 949 -24.41 49.04 18.07
N GLN A 950 -23.64 47.99 18.32
CA GLN A 950 -22.64 47.98 19.38
C GLN A 950 -21.46 47.07 19.04
N PHE A 951 -20.23 47.52 19.32
CA PHE A 951 -18.99 46.76 19.09
C PHE A 951 -18.81 46.20 17.66
N GLY A 952 -19.39 46.85 16.65
CA GLY A 952 -19.38 46.41 15.25
C GLY A 952 -20.60 45.56 14.84
N CYS A 953 -21.33 45.01 15.81
CA CYS A 953 -22.54 44.23 15.61
C CYS A 953 -23.78 45.11 15.49
N SER A 954 -24.84 44.60 14.87
CA SER A 954 -26.13 45.29 14.81
C SER A 954 -27.32 44.35 14.90
N GLU A 955 -28.27 44.67 15.77
CA GLU A 955 -29.54 43.97 15.87
C GLU A 955 -30.71 44.84 15.43
N THR A 956 -31.78 44.23 14.90
CA THR A 956 -32.92 44.95 14.29
C THR A 956 -34.25 44.55 14.91
N GLY A 957 -34.94 45.51 15.51
CA GLY A 957 -36.28 45.33 16.09
C GLY A 957 -37.40 45.96 15.26
N ARG A 958 -38.66 45.55 15.51
CA ARG A 958 -39.87 46.07 14.85
C ARG A 958 -40.94 46.45 15.86
N ILE A 959 -41.47 47.66 15.78
CA ILE A 959 -42.64 48.11 16.57
C ILE A 959 -43.79 48.48 15.63
N ASP A 960 -44.96 47.88 15.84
CA ASP A 960 -46.19 48.29 15.17
C ASP A 960 -46.97 49.29 16.06
N VAL A 961 -47.25 50.49 15.52
CA VAL A 961 -47.99 51.55 16.23
C VAL A 961 -49.42 51.66 15.70
N ALA A 962 -50.40 51.44 16.57
CA ALA A 962 -51.83 51.43 16.26
C ALA A 962 -52.62 52.53 16.99
N LEU A 963 -53.84 52.83 16.54
CA LEU A 963 -54.75 53.76 17.23
C LEU A 963 -55.45 53.02 18.39
N GLY A 964 -55.40 53.58 19.60
CA GLY A 964 -56.08 53.00 20.77
C GLY A 964 -57.61 53.11 20.68
N GLU A 965 -58.33 52.04 21.04
CA GLU A 965 -59.78 51.94 20.84
C GLU A 965 -60.60 52.99 21.63
N ALA A 966 -60.07 53.47 22.75
CA ALA A 966 -60.78 54.35 23.70
C ALA A 966 -60.69 55.86 23.40
N CYS A 967 -60.06 56.28 22.29
CA CYS A 967 -59.66 57.67 22.10
C CYS A 967 -60.80 58.71 22.00
N CYS A 968 -61.97 58.33 21.49
CA CYS A 968 -63.11 59.24 21.31
C CYS A 968 -64.15 59.06 22.43
N SER A 969 -63.87 59.63 23.61
CA SER A 969 -64.77 59.63 24.76
C SER A 969 -65.10 61.07 25.21
N GLU A 970 -66.15 61.22 26.03
CA GLU A 970 -66.50 62.52 26.61
C GLU A 970 -65.44 63.03 27.60
N ASP A 971 -64.63 62.15 28.18
CA ASP A 971 -63.60 62.50 29.17
C ASP A 971 -62.41 63.23 28.53
N ASN A 972 -62.17 62.99 27.23
CA ASN A 972 -61.08 63.57 26.45
C ASN A 972 -61.43 64.92 25.79
N ILE A 973 -62.68 65.40 25.95
CA ILE A 973 -63.17 66.64 25.31
C ILE A 973 -63.82 67.52 26.38
N LEU A 974 -63.18 68.65 26.68
CA LEU A 974 -63.62 69.54 27.75
C LEU A 974 -64.83 70.38 27.29
N ILE A 975 -65.98 70.10 27.90
CA ILE A 975 -67.24 70.80 27.68
C ILE A 975 -67.58 71.61 28.93
N PRO A 976 -67.42 72.95 28.93
CA PRO A 976 -67.76 73.77 30.09
C PRO A 976 -69.25 73.70 30.45
N ASN A 977 -69.58 73.95 31.72
CA ASN A 977 -70.96 74.03 32.21
C ASN A 977 -71.40 75.46 32.60
N ALA A 978 -70.46 76.41 32.59
CA ALA A 978 -70.71 77.82 32.85
C ALA A 978 -69.64 78.69 32.19
N PHE A 979 -69.96 79.97 31.97
CA PHE A 979 -69.02 80.98 31.49
C PHE A 979 -69.43 82.38 31.98
N THR A 980 -68.45 83.26 32.23
CA THR A 980 -68.63 84.59 32.86
C THR A 980 -68.02 85.71 32.02
N PRO A 981 -68.75 86.27 31.02
CA PRO A 981 -68.24 87.39 30.23
C PRO A 981 -68.26 88.69 31.05
N ASN A 982 -67.15 88.96 31.74
CA ASN A 982 -66.98 90.02 32.73
C ASN A 982 -65.82 91.01 32.39
N GLY A 983 -64.99 90.70 31.39
CA GLY A 983 -63.84 91.50 30.96
C GLY A 983 -62.48 91.12 31.59
N ASP A 984 -62.39 90.02 32.35
CA ASP A 984 -61.13 89.51 32.93
C ASP A 984 -60.30 88.62 31.99
N LEU A 985 -60.81 88.34 30.78
CA LEU A 985 -60.22 87.50 29.72
C LEU A 985 -60.21 86.00 30.00
N LEU A 986 -60.73 85.55 31.15
CA LEU A 986 -60.95 84.15 31.47
C LEU A 986 -62.40 83.80 31.16
N ASN A 987 -62.64 82.65 30.51
CA ASN A 987 -63.97 82.12 30.18
C ASN A 987 -65.00 83.10 29.53
N GLU A 988 -64.56 84.22 28.93
CA GLU A 988 -65.40 85.25 28.28
C GLU A 988 -66.40 84.72 27.25
N LYS A 989 -66.13 83.54 26.68
CA LYS A 989 -66.97 82.89 25.69
C LYS A 989 -67.10 81.41 25.98
N PHE A 990 -68.29 80.87 25.79
CA PHE A 990 -68.52 79.45 25.77
C PHE A 990 -67.96 78.83 24.48
N ARG A 991 -67.07 77.85 24.63
CA ARG A 991 -66.56 77.00 23.55
C ARG A 991 -66.34 75.59 24.04
N ILE A 992 -66.37 74.62 23.13
CA ILE A 992 -65.88 73.27 23.39
C ILE A 992 -64.35 73.30 23.20
N ILE A 993 -63.62 72.60 24.06
CA ILE A 993 -62.16 72.57 24.01
C ILE A 993 -61.70 71.14 23.71
N ASP A 994 -61.11 70.98 22.53
CA ASP A 994 -60.53 69.75 22.00
C ASP A 994 -58.99 69.91 22.00
N GLU A 995 -58.37 69.64 23.15
CA GLU A 995 -56.92 69.85 23.34
C GLU A 995 -56.08 68.78 22.61
N LEU A 996 -56.64 67.59 22.42
CA LEU A 996 -56.02 66.47 21.69
C LEU A 996 -56.18 66.59 20.16
N ASN A 997 -56.94 67.60 19.70
CA ASN A 997 -57.30 67.82 18.29
C ASN A 997 -57.95 66.59 17.61
N ILE A 998 -58.68 65.78 18.38
CA ILE A 998 -59.29 64.52 17.92
C ILE A 998 -60.65 64.72 17.23
N VAL A 999 -61.28 65.90 17.38
CA VAL A 999 -62.57 66.22 16.76
C VAL A 999 -62.41 66.60 15.30
N GLN A 1000 -63.00 65.80 14.42
CA GLN A 1000 -63.02 66.02 12.97
C GLN A 1000 -64.34 66.66 12.51
N ASP A 1001 -65.47 66.12 12.97
CA ASP A 1001 -66.81 66.66 12.70
C ASP A 1001 -67.39 67.33 13.96
N PHE A 1002 -67.98 68.51 13.82
CA PHE A 1002 -68.46 69.31 14.95
C PHE A 1002 -69.78 70.04 14.62
N GLU A 1003 -70.75 69.99 15.54
CA GLU A 1003 -71.93 70.85 15.50
C GLU A 1003 -72.36 71.25 16.92
N LEU A 1004 -72.42 72.56 17.20
CA LEU A 1004 -72.88 73.10 18.47
C LEU A 1004 -74.11 74.00 18.27
N ASN A 1005 -75.18 73.70 19.01
CA ASN A 1005 -76.42 74.47 19.05
C ASN A 1005 -76.70 74.91 20.49
N ILE A 1006 -77.02 76.18 20.73
CA ILE A 1006 -77.41 76.69 22.06
C ILE A 1006 -78.79 77.35 21.99
N PHE A 1007 -79.64 77.08 22.96
CA PHE A 1007 -81.04 77.49 23.05
C PHE A 1007 -81.32 78.22 24.37
N ASN A 1008 -82.16 79.25 24.33
CA ASN A 1008 -82.67 79.87 25.56
C ASN A 1008 -83.87 79.09 26.14
N ARG A 1009 -84.30 79.45 27.36
CA ARG A 1009 -85.42 78.81 28.09
C ARG A 1009 -86.77 78.77 27.35
N TRP A 1010 -86.91 79.45 26.21
CA TRP A 1010 -88.10 79.44 25.35
C TRP A 1010 -87.94 78.53 24.12
N GLY A 1011 -86.85 77.75 24.03
CA GLY A 1011 -86.52 76.89 22.91
C GLY A 1011 -85.98 77.63 21.67
N GLN A 1012 -85.70 78.94 21.77
CA GLN A 1012 -85.14 79.71 20.66
C GLN A 1012 -83.62 79.50 20.59
N LYS A 1013 -83.13 79.06 19.43
CA LYS A 1013 -81.69 78.95 19.15
C LYS A 1013 -81.04 80.33 19.21
N VAL A 1014 -80.11 80.53 20.14
CA VAL A 1014 -79.36 81.79 20.36
C VAL A 1014 -77.94 81.74 19.80
N PHE A 1015 -77.38 80.55 19.62
CA PHE A 1015 -76.08 80.34 18.97
C PHE A 1015 -76.07 79.04 18.17
N TYR A 1016 -75.30 79.02 17.09
CA TYR A 1016 -75.10 77.88 16.20
C TYR A 1016 -73.72 77.98 15.57
N THR A 1017 -72.99 76.88 15.51
CA THR A 1017 -71.79 76.76 14.66
C THR A 1017 -71.48 75.31 14.31
N GLN A 1018 -70.73 75.14 13.22
CA GLN A 1018 -70.06 73.89 12.83
C GLN A 1018 -68.53 74.01 12.86
N ASP A 1019 -67.98 75.18 13.22
CA ASP A 1019 -66.54 75.35 13.44
C ASP A 1019 -66.24 75.23 14.94
N LYS A 1020 -65.42 74.24 15.33
CA LYS A 1020 -64.99 74.03 16.73
C LYS A 1020 -64.19 75.20 17.32
N LYS A 1021 -63.73 76.14 16.51
CA LYS A 1021 -63.04 77.37 16.94
C LYS A 1021 -64.00 78.52 17.24
N GLU A 1022 -65.23 78.48 16.74
CA GLU A 1022 -66.24 79.50 17.07
C GLU A 1022 -66.75 79.33 18.50
N SER A 1023 -67.18 80.45 19.09
CA SER A 1023 -67.49 80.54 20.51
C SER A 1023 -68.58 81.58 20.77
N TRP A 1024 -69.43 81.29 21.76
CA TRP A 1024 -70.56 82.14 22.10
C TRP A 1024 -70.21 83.11 23.23
N ASP A 1025 -70.34 84.41 22.97
CA ASP A 1025 -70.05 85.52 23.90
C ASP A 1025 -71.23 85.93 24.80
N GLY A 1026 -72.32 85.15 24.76
CA GLY A 1026 -73.54 85.47 25.52
C GLY A 1026 -74.34 86.65 24.95
N TYR A 1027 -74.12 87.04 23.68
CA TYR A 1027 -75.01 87.93 22.93
C TYR A 1027 -75.91 87.15 21.97
N PHE A 1028 -77.07 87.74 21.64
CA PHE A 1028 -77.91 87.26 20.54
C PHE A 1028 -78.51 88.46 19.81
N LYS A 1029 -78.34 88.52 18.49
CA LYS A 1029 -78.78 89.64 17.63
C LYS A 1029 -78.32 91.02 18.13
N GLY A 1030 -77.09 91.11 18.64
CA GLY A 1030 -76.50 92.35 19.18
C GLY A 1030 -77.00 92.73 20.59
N HIS A 1031 -77.91 91.96 21.19
CA HIS A 1031 -78.39 92.18 22.55
C HIS A 1031 -77.78 91.21 23.54
N LEU A 1032 -77.31 91.75 24.68
CA LEU A 1032 -76.79 90.98 25.81
C LEU A 1032 -77.87 90.00 26.30
N GLN A 1033 -77.53 88.73 26.45
CA GLN A 1033 -78.43 87.77 27.09
C GLN A 1033 -78.33 87.87 28.62
N PRO A 1034 -79.45 87.75 29.35
CA PRO A 1034 -79.47 87.82 30.81
C PRO A 1034 -78.79 86.60 31.44
N SER A 1035 -78.27 86.75 32.65
CA SER A 1035 -77.74 85.64 33.44
C SER A 1035 -78.84 84.57 33.64
N SER A 1036 -78.63 83.40 33.04
CA SER A 1036 -79.63 82.34 32.89
C SER A 1036 -78.93 81.04 32.50
N VAL A 1037 -79.62 79.93 32.71
CA VAL A 1037 -79.26 78.65 32.09
C VAL A 1037 -79.75 78.63 30.65
N PHE A 1038 -78.93 78.07 29.76
CA PHE A 1038 -79.19 77.82 28.33
C PHE A 1038 -78.94 76.35 28.05
N ASP A 1039 -79.78 75.73 27.22
CA ASP A 1039 -79.62 74.32 26.85
C ASP A 1039 -78.73 74.24 25.60
N TYR A 1040 -77.84 73.26 25.53
CA TYR A 1040 -77.05 72.99 24.32
C TYR A 1040 -77.23 71.56 23.81
N HIS A 1041 -77.12 71.42 22.49
CA HIS A 1041 -76.94 70.15 21.81
C HIS A 1041 -75.60 70.20 21.07
N LEU A 1042 -74.74 69.22 21.32
CA LEU A 1042 -73.41 69.08 20.74
C LEU A 1042 -73.30 67.73 20.03
N SER A 1043 -72.87 67.72 18.77
CA SER A 1043 -72.53 66.51 18.03
C SER A 1043 -71.05 66.54 17.66
N ILE A 1044 -70.35 65.42 17.89
CA ILE A 1044 -68.91 65.27 17.64
C ILE A 1044 -68.64 63.95 16.92
N GLY A 1045 -67.84 64.00 15.85
CA GLY A 1045 -67.21 62.85 15.21
C GLY A 1045 -65.69 62.95 15.31
N CYS A 1046 -65.02 61.88 15.72
CA CYS A 1046 -63.57 61.87 15.88
C CYS A 1046 -62.82 61.29 14.67
N ILE A 1047 -61.52 61.60 14.58
CA ILE A 1047 -60.59 60.99 13.63
C ILE A 1047 -60.71 59.45 13.69
N GLY A 1048 -60.85 58.82 12.52
CA GLY A 1048 -61.11 57.38 12.40
C GLY A 1048 -62.58 56.99 12.21
N GLY A 1049 -63.53 57.92 12.44
CA GLY A 1049 -64.92 57.84 11.97
C GLY A 1049 -65.84 56.80 12.63
N GLN A 1050 -65.31 55.86 13.43
CA GLN A 1050 -66.12 54.81 14.05
C GLN A 1050 -66.89 55.28 15.30
N ASN A 1051 -66.32 56.23 16.04
CA ASN A 1051 -66.89 56.75 17.27
C ASN A 1051 -67.32 58.21 17.07
N SER A 1052 -68.63 58.43 17.08
CA SER A 1052 -69.27 59.75 17.15
C SER A 1052 -70.27 59.75 18.29
N PHE A 1053 -70.38 60.88 19.00
CA PHE A 1053 -71.31 61.00 20.12
C PHE A 1053 -72.06 62.33 20.08
N PHE A 1054 -73.22 62.32 20.71
CA PHE A 1054 -74.14 63.44 20.76
C PHE A 1054 -74.55 63.71 22.22
N LYS A 1055 -74.23 64.89 22.71
CA LYS A 1055 -74.45 65.31 24.10
C LYS A 1055 -75.48 66.42 24.17
N LYS A 1056 -76.40 66.31 25.13
CA LYS A 1056 -77.28 67.39 25.56
C LYS A 1056 -76.87 67.82 26.97
N GLY A 1057 -76.84 69.11 27.22
CA GLY A 1057 -76.52 69.62 28.55
C GLY A 1057 -76.92 71.08 28.70
N ASN A 1058 -76.53 71.65 29.84
CA ASN A 1058 -76.93 72.99 30.25
C ASN A 1058 -75.68 73.84 30.50
N ILE A 1059 -75.70 75.08 30.02
CA ILE A 1059 -74.64 76.08 30.23
C ILE A 1059 -75.24 77.23 31.05
N SER A 1060 -74.59 77.58 32.15
CA SER A 1060 -74.93 78.78 32.91
C SER A 1060 -74.17 79.99 32.38
N LEU A 1061 -74.88 80.93 31.74
CA LEU A 1061 -74.34 82.27 31.53
C LEU A 1061 -74.45 83.02 32.86
N ILE A 1062 -73.31 83.31 33.48
CA ILE A 1062 -73.21 84.02 34.75
C ILE A 1062 -72.58 85.39 34.46
N ARG A 1063 -73.06 86.45 35.12
CA ARG A 1063 -72.57 87.83 35.01
C ARG A 1063 -72.84 88.54 36.33
#